data_AF-A0A2E5LYT1-F1
#
_entry.id   AF-A0A2E5LYT1-F1
#
_cell.length_a   1.000
_cell.length_b   1.000
_cell.length_c   1.000
_cell.angle_alpha   90.00
_cell.angle_beta   90.00
_cell.angle_gamma   90.00
#
_symmetry.space_group_name_H-M   'P 1'
#
loop_
_entity.id
_entity.type
_entity.pdbx_description
1 polymer ?
#
loop_
_entity_poly.entity_id
_entity_poly.type
_entity_poly.pdbx_seq_one_letter_code
_entity_poly.pdbx_strand_id
1 'polypeptide(L)'
;MTDAPSSTRLASAYEPSLVEDRIYAFWEEGGFFNADIVPGKQPYSIVMPPPNVTGELHLGHGLEDALTDTLVRWHRMQGEATLWLPGEDHAGIATQNVMERELLKEGLTRHDLGRKQFEDRVWKWVRELRPRIYEQHRKLGASADWRRDTFTLDPNIVRAVRTTFVNLYKDGLIYRGLRMINWCPRCSTALSDLEVEYAEEEAHLYYIRYPVVGEGGMALPDAISIATVRPETMVADTGLAVHPEDERFEDRIGRTVLLPIMGRELPVVADLSIQPQFGTGALKVTPGHDPLDWEIGQRHDLDVVVAIDKNGRMNDEAGPYEGMTVEEARAEIVRDLEDGGFLEKTEPYLHNVGRCERCDSVIEPLPSEQWWVAVNKEYAPGLSLASGASAAIRNERIRVVPPRMASTFLNWTDNLRDWCISRQLWWGHQIPVWYCDCGGMTVAIENPSACESCGSTELRQDEDVLDTWFSSALAPHADLGWPEATEDLRYFYPTTDMQMGYDIMFFWCARMVMFGLYNMREYGPEGDLPFRTIVFHGLIRDATGTKMTKSRGNVVNPLVVAEQYGADAFRFALLTMGALGQDMKYSEDRMVAARNFANKLWNTSRFVLIQLEGKRLKRPQADDQEILALEDRWLLSRLERLEEEVDSLLKAFQVGEAARRIQDFIWGELADWYLEMSKVRIREGDERPLSVLAHVLDHGLRLLHPIMPFITEELWGKLQEHLDDDLASALIVASYPKSSNMWRDETAEAAMSHVIEVNRAIRNLRAEKGVEAGARPKVFLRTDEQAETLQETKQATAFTSRIKPEVTTSDTQLPAGEYAFARVGDTEVALALPEVDLSAERERLEQELIEADGQIARLEKQLSNERFLERAPATVVQEERNRLTQAETRAVGLRERIRTLGS
;
A
#
# COMPACT_ATOMS: atom_id res chain seq x y z
N MET A 1 -39.32 26.49 11.92
CA MET A 1 -39.70 25.81 13.18
C MET A 1 -40.80 24.82 12.85
N THR A 2 -40.38 23.58 12.62
CA THR A 2 -41.22 22.38 12.60
C THR A 2 -40.43 21.39 13.42
N ASP A 3 -40.91 21.09 14.62
CA ASP A 3 -40.29 20.18 15.59
C ASP A 3 -40.07 18.81 14.94
N ALA A 4 -38.79 18.48 14.69
CA ALA A 4 -38.39 17.10 14.47
C ALA A 4 -38.23 16.45 15.84
N PRO A 5 -38.84 15.27 16.09
CA PRO A 5 -38.73 14.60 17.38
C PRO A 5 -37.28 14.20 17.62
N SER A 6 -36.71 14.66 18.74
CA SER A 6 -35.47 14.15 19.31
C SER A 6 -35.63 12.64 19.51
N SER A 7 -35.02 11.83 18.64
CA SER A 7 -34.82 10.41 18.93
C SER A 7 -33.40 10.20 19.43
N THR A 8 -33.18 10.48 20.71
CA THR A 8 -31.95 10.19 21.47
C THR A 8 -31.59 8.68 21.48
N ARG A 9 -32.46 7.80 20.97
CA ARG A 9 -32.26 6.34 21.00
C ARG A 9 -31.58 5.84 19.74
N LEU A 10 -30.32 5.40 19.91
CA LEU A 10 -29.59 4.62 18.93
C LEU A 10 -30.32 3.29 18.60
N ALA A 11 -30.28 2.90 17.33
CA ALA A 11 -30.76 1.61 16.84
C ALA A 11 -30.05 0.42 17.53
N SER A 12 -30.65 -0.76 17.50
CA SER A 12 -30.08 -1.96 18.14
C SER A 12 -28.83 -2.52 17.44
N ALA A 13 -28.60 -2.13 16.19
CA ALA A 13 -27.42 -2.48 15.42
C ALA A 13 -26.88 -1.23 14.72
N TYR A 14 -25.57 -1.19 14.45
CA TYR A 14 -24.96 -0.13 13.66
C TYR A 14 -25.21 -0.37 12.18
N GLU A 15 -25.75 0.64 11.50
CA GLU A 15 -25.97 0.66 10.05
C GLU A 15 -25.15 1.80 9.45
N PRO A 16 -23.94 1.52 8.91
CA PRO A 16 -23.02 2.55 8.43
C PRO A 16 -23.64 3.48 7.37
N SER A 17 -24.46 2.93 6.48
CA SER A 17 -25.13 3.67 5.40
C SER A 17 -26.08 4.79 5.89
N LEU A 18 -26.52 4.77 7.15
CA LEU A 18 -27.34 5.83 7.75
C LEU A 18 -26.50 6.95 8.40
N VAL A 19 -25.19 6.76 8.49
CA VAL A 19 -24.28 7.61 9.27
C VAL A 19 -23.21 8.25 8.38
N GLU A 20 -22.48 7.45 7.60
CA GLU A 20 -21.22 7.85 6.96
C GLU A 20 -21.38 9.08 6.04
N ASP A 21 -22.34 9.05 5.11
CA ASP A 21 -22.57 10.16 4.17
C ASP A 21 -22.99 11.46 4.86
N ARG A 22 -23.86 11.36 5.85
CA ARG A 22 -24.34 12.52 6.60
C ARG A 22 -23.20 13.15 7.41
N ILE A 23 -22.39 12.32 8.05
CA ILE A 23 -21.24 12.79 8.83
C ILE A 23 -20.18 13.40 7.91
N TYR A 24 -19.90 12.81 6.75
CA TYR A 24 -18.97 13.41 5.80
C TYR A 24 -19.42 14.80 5.34
N ALA A 25 -20.70 14.92 4.94
CA ALA A 25 -21.29 16.20 4.54
C ALA A 25 -21.21 17.23 5.68
N PHE A 26 -21.51 16.83 6.91
CA PHE A 26 -21.35 17.69 8.10
C PHE A 26 -19.91 18.20 8.25
N TRP A 27 -18.90 17.36 8.01
CA TRP A 27 -17.52 17.79 8.13
C TRP A 27 -17.08 18.76 7.03
N GLU A 28 -17.44 18.46 5.79
CA GLU A 28 -17.07 19.26 4.62
C GLU A 28 -17.78 20.63 4.65
N GLU A 29 -19.09 20.65 4.94
CA GLU A 29 -19.88 21.88 5.10
C GLU A 29 -19.41 22.73 6.29
N GLY A 30 -18.98 22.06 7.37
CA GLY A 30 -18.39 22.72 8.55
C GLY A 30 -16.97 23.25 8.33
N GLY A 31 -16.32 22.90 7.21
CA GLY A 31 -14.96 23.31 6.90
C GLY A 31 -13.90 22.72 7.83
N PHE A 32 -14.16 21.57 8.48
CA PHE A 32 -13.21 21.00 9.46
C PHE A 32 -11.96 20.39 8.82
N PHE A 33 -11.92 20.26 7.49
CA PHE A 33 -10.73 19.81 6.75
C PHE A 33 -9.78 20.97 6.39
N ASN A 34 -10.25 22.21 6.54
CA ASN A 34 -9.55 23.40 6.09
C ASN A 34 -8.21 23.57 6.81
N ALA A 35 -7.13 23.67 6.06
CA ALA A 35 -5.81 24.00 6.59
C ALA A 35 -5.63 25.53 6.57
N ASP A 36 -5.86 26.17 7.71
CA ASP A 36 -5.64 27.60 7.87
C ASP A 36 -4.20 27.90 8.32
N ILE A 37 -3.63 28.98 7.81
CA ILE A 37 -2.30 29.43 8.19
C ILE A 37 -2.36 30.02 9.60
N VAL A 38 -1.59 29.45 10.53
CA VAL A 38 -1.52 29.91 11.91
C VAL A 38 -0.11 30.43 12.21
N PRO A 39 0.11 31.77 12.17
CA PRO A 39 1.43 32.35 12.39
C PRO A 39 2.07 31.90 13.70
N GLY A 40 3.34 31.49 13.64
CA GLY A 40 4.12 31.05 14.80
C GLY A 40 3.87 29.61 15.26
N LYS A 41 2.93 28.88 14.65
CA LYS A 41 2.80 27.43 14.81
C LYS A 41 3.44 26.70 13.62
N GLN A 42 4.12 25.60 13.91
CA GLN A 42 4.59 24.67 12.89
C GLN A 42 3.37 23.91 12.33
N PRO A 43 3.19 23.84 11.00
CA PRO A 43 2.15 23.03 10.42
C PRO A 43 2.54 21.56 10.33
N TYR A 44 1.52 20.73 10.12
CA TYR A 44 1.68 19.36 9.67
C TYR A 44 1.15 19.26 8.24
N SER A 45 2.02 19.05 7.27
CA SER A 45 1.62 18.97 5.85
C SER A 45 2.05 17.66 5.21
N ILE A 46 1.19 17.13 4.34
CA ILE A 46 1.42 15.93 3.53
C ILE A 46 0.79 16.14 2.15
N VAL A 47 1.47 15.67 1.11
CA VAL A 47 0.90 15.56 -0.24
C VAL A 47 0.25 14.19 -0.41
N MET A 48 -1.01 14.17 -0.85
CA MET A 48 -1.68 12.95 -1.27
C MET A 48 -0.94 12.36 -2.48
N PRO A 49 -0.52 11.08 -2.46
CA PRO A 49 -0.07 10.39 -3.66
C PRO A 49 -1.10 10.52 -4.77
N PRO A 50 -0.83 11.31 -5.83
CA PRO A 50 -1.88 11.75 -6.72
C PRO A 50 -2.37 10.56 -7.55
N PRO A 51 -3.64 10.12 -7.40
CA PRO A 51 -4.15 9.00 -8.18
C PRO A 51 -4.11 9.33 -9.69
N ASN A 52 -3.72 8.33 -10.47
CA ASN A 52 -3.70 8.44 -11.92
C ASN A 52 -5.12 8.52 -12.50
N VAL A 53 -5.37 9.45 -13.43
CA VAL A 53 -6.65 9.60 -14.15
C VAL A 53 -6.94 8.50 -15.20
N THR A 54 -6.72 7.25 -14.81
CA THR A 54 -6.82 6.04 -15.65
C THR A 54 -8.04 5.16 -15.33
N GLY A 55 -8.80 5.49 -14.28
CA GLY A 55 -10.02 4.80 -13.85
C GLY A 55 -10.19 4.85 -12.33
N GLU A 56 -11.12 4.06 -11.80
CA GLU A 56 -11.45 4.02 -10.37
C GLU A 56 -10.27 3.61 -9.45
N LEU A 57 -10.39 3.97 -8.18
CA LEU A 57 -9.50 3.55 -7.08
C LEU A 57 -9.58 2.03 -6.83
N HIS A 58 -8.58 1.52 -6.13
CA HIS A 58 -8.46 0.13 -5.69
C HIS A 58 -8.08 0.05 -4.22
N LEU A 59 -8.13 -1.14 -3.61
CA LEU A 59 -7.80 -1.35 -2.18
C LEU A 59 -6.49 -0.69 -1.73
N GLY A 60 -5.43 -0.73 -2.54
CA GLY A 60 -4.18 -0.02 -2.23
C GLY A 60 -4.34 1.48 -1.96
N HIS A 61 -5.20 2.19 -2.71
CA HIS A 61 -5.53 3.59 -2.43
C HIS A 61 -6.33 3.73 -1.13
N GLY A 62 -7.19 2.76 -0.81
CA GLY A 62 -7.89 2.76 0.48
C GLY A 62 -6.96 2.55 1.69
N LEU A 63 -5.86 1.80 1.53
CA LEU A 63 -4.82 1.69 2.56
C LEU A 63 -4.07 3.02 2.73
N GLU A 64 -3.69 3.64 1.60
CA GLU A 64 -3.04 4.96 1.58
C GLU A 64 -3.92 5.98 2.30
N ASP A 65 -5.20 6.10 1.92
CA ASP A 65 -6.17 6.97 2.57
C ASP A 65 -6.29 6.69 4.06
N ALA A 66 -6.48 5.43 4.46
CA ALA A 66 -6.66 5.08 5.86
C ALA A 66 -5.43 5.43 6.70
N LEU A 67 -4.21 5.19 6.18
CA LEU A 67 -2.96 5.45 6.89
C LEU A 67 -2.71 6.96 7.01
N THR A 68 -2.77 7.66 5.89
CA THR A 68 -2.45 9.09 5.79
C THR A 68 -3.49 9.91 6.55
N ASP A 69 -4.77 9.61 6.37
CA ASP A 69 -5.86 10.31 7.06
C ASP A 69 -5.84 10.06 8.58
N THR A 70 -5.36 8.90 9.04
CA THR A 70 -5.16 8.65 10.49
C THR A 70 -4.15 9.64 11.07
N LEU A 71 -3.02 9.87 10.40
CA LEU A 71 -2.02 10.81 10.89
C LEU A 71 -2.53 12.25 10.80
N VAL A 72 -3.19 12.62 9.69
CA VAL A 72 -3.81 13.93 9.48
C VAL A 72 -4.81 14.26 10.59
N ARG A 73 -5.73 13.34 10.90
CA ARG A 73 -6.72 13.51 11.98
C ARG A 73 -6.04 13.60 13.34
N TRP A 74 -5.06 12.74 13.62
CA TRP A 74 -4.32 12.78 14.88
C TRP A 74 -3.63 14.15 15.07
N HIS A 75 -2.85 14.62 14.09
CA HIS A 75 -2.19 15.93 14.15
C HIS A 75 -3.18 17.10 14.24
N ARG A 76 -4.30 17.04 13.50
CA ARG A 76 -5.38 18.04 13.62
C ARG A 76 -5.92 18.09 15.05
N MET A 77 -6.18 16.95 15.67
CA MET A 77 -6.63 16.85 17.06
C MET A 77 -5.54 17.23 18.08
N GLN A 78 -4.26 17.27 17.70
CA GLN A 78 -3.19 17.89 18.52
C GLN A 78 -3.25 19.42 18.53
N GLY A 79 -4.07 20.04 17.67
CA GLY A 79 -4.18 21.50 17.52
C GLY A 79 -3.13 22.12 16.61
N GLU A 80 -2.53 21.30 15.73
CA GLU A 80 -1.60 21.71 14.68
C GLU A 80 -2.34 22.19 13.43
N ALA A 81 -1.70 23.05 12.64
CA ALA A 81 -2.24 23.48 11.36
C ALA A 81 -2.00 22.38 10.32
N THR A 82 -3.01 21.54 10.09
CA THR A 82 -2.87 20.26 9.37
C THR A 82 -3.38 20.37 7.93
N LEU A 83 -2.47 20.28 6.96
CA LEU A 83 -2.76 20.21 5.52
C LEU A 83 -2.53 18.80 4.97
N TRP A 84 -3.59 18.18 4.48
CA TRP A 84 -3.47 17.07 3.53
C TRP A 84 -3.88 17.57 2.16
N LEU A 85 -2.89 17.74 1.28
CA LEU A 85 -3.04 18.37 -0.03
C LEU A 85 -3.50 17.33 -1.06
N PRO A 86 -4.74 17.42 -1.58
CA PRO A 86 -5.22 16.50 -2.61
C PRO A 86 -4.75 16.93 -4.01
N GLY A 87 -4.69 15.97 -4.92
CA GLY A 87 -4.51 16.25 -6.33
C GLY A 87 -4.42 14.99 -7.16
N GLU A 88 -4.46 15.11 -8.49
CA GLU A 88 -4.40 13.98 -9.42
C GLU A 88 -3.31 14.10 -10.49
N ASP A 89 -2.86 12.92 -10.94
CA ASP A 89 -1.85 12.80 -11.96
C ASP A 89 -2.48 12.53 -13.33
N HIS A 90 -2.09 13.34 -14.32
CA HIS A 90 -2.44 13.17 -15.72
C HIS A 90 -1.97 11.83 -16.29
N ALA A 91 -0.97 11.20 -15.66
CA ALA A 91 -0.46 9.86 -15.92
C ALA A 91 0.07 9.61 -17.35
N GLY A 92 0.22 10.65 -18.18
CA GLY A 92 0.78 10.62 -19.54
C GLY A 92 0.36 9.38 -20.35
N ILE A 93 1.32 8.48 -20.57
CA ILE A 93 1.16 7.20 -21.30
C ILE A 93 0.11 6.26 -20.67
N ALA A 94 -0.13 6.36 -19.36
CA ALA A 94 -1.26 5.81 -18.59
C ALA A 94 -2.60 6.07 -19.27
N THR A 95 -2.95 7.34 -19.20
CA THR A 95 -4.20 7.89 -19.69
C THR A 95 -4.30 7.74 -21.20
N GLN A 96 -3.21 8.00 -21.94
CA GLN A 96 -3.19 7.82 -23.38
C GLN A 96 -3.49 6.37 -23.80
N ASN A 97 -2.93 5.37 -23.12
CA ASN A 97 -3.24 3.95 -23.38
C ASN A 97 -4.72 3.61 -23.11
N VAL A 98 -5.30 4.15 -22.04
CA VAL A 98 -6.74 3.98 -21.75
C VAL A 98 -7.57 4.59 -22.88
N MET A 99 -7.24 5.82 -23.29
CA MET A 99 -7.94 6.52 -24.35
C MET A 99 -7.83 5.83 -25.70
N GLU A 100 -6.67 5.30 -26.06
CA GLU A 100 -6.50 4.50 -27.28
C GLU A 100 -7.33 3.22 -27.26
N ARG A 101 -7.45 2.54 -26.11
CA ARG A 101 -8.34 1.38 -25.96
C ARG A 101 -9.81 1.76 -26.13
N GLU A 102 -10.23 2.92 -25.61
CA GLU A 102 -11.60 3.42 -25.83
C GLU A 102 -11.85 3.77 -27.30
N LEU A 103 -10.90 4.42 -27.98
CA LEU A 103 -11.02 4.74 -29.41
C LEU A 103 -11.09 3.47 -30.28
N LEU A 104 -10.32 2.42 -29.94
CA LEU A 104 -10.37 1.14 -30.65
C LEU A 104 -11.76 0.49 -30.57
N LYS A 105 -12.52 0.68 -29.49
CA LYS A 105 -13.92 0.21 -29.40
C LYS A 105 -14.85 0.94 -30.37
N GLU A 106 -14.50 2.18 -30.72
CA GLU A 106 -15.18 2.99 -31.73
C GLU A 106 -14.66 2.70 -33.16
N GLY A 107 -13.64 1.84 -33.32
CA GLY A 107 -12.99 1.54 -34.60
C GLY A 107 -12.05 2.67 -35.08
N LEU A 108 -11.63 3.56 -34.18
CA LEU A 108 -10.77 4.70 -34.46
C LEU A 108 -9.40 4.53 -33.78
N THR A 109 -8.40 5.23 -34.31
CA THR A 109 -7.08 5.41 -33.69
C THR A 109 -6.85 6.88 -33.35
N ARG A 110 -5.85 7.18 -32.52
CA ARG A 110 -5.45 8.58 -32.28
C ARG A 110 -5.09 9.31 -33.58
N HIS A 111 -4.49 8.59 -34.54
CA HIS A 111 -4.04 9.17 -35.81
C HIS A 111 -5.20 9.58 -36.71
N ASP A 112 -6.35 8.90 -36.62
CA ASP A 112 -7.57 9.28 -37.35
C ASP A 112 -8.16 10.61 -36.86
N LEU A 113 -7.96 10.95 -35.58
CA LEU A 113 -8.44 12.20 -34.97
C LEU A 113 -7.46 13.37 -35.16
N GLY A 114 -6.16 13.06 -35.13
CA GLY A 114 -5.10 14.07 -34.98
C GLY A 114 -4.98 14.61 -33.56
N ARG A 115 -3.82 15.22 -33.27
CA ARG A 115 -3.39 15.59 -31.90
C ARG A 115 -4.41 16.43 -31.13
N LYS A 116 -4.90 17.52 -31.73
CA LYS A 116 -5.82 18.45 -31.05
C LYS A 116 -7.14 17.77 -30.63
N GLN A 117 -7.76 17.02 -31.54
CA GLN A 117 -9.03 16.33 -31.24
C GLN A 117 -8.82 15.19 -30.24
N PHE A 118 -7.67 14.52 -30.29
CA PHE A 118 -7.29 13.53 -29.29
C PHE A 118 -7.16 14.17 -27.90
N GLU A 119 -6.40 15.27 -27.77
CA GLU A 119 -6.26 16.02 -26.51
C GLU A 119 -7.61 16.50 -25.97
N ASP A 120 -8.51 17.02 -26.82
CA ASP A 120 -9.87 17.41 -26.43
C ASP A 120 -10.67 16.22 -25.87
N ARG A 121 -10.51 15.02 -26.45
CA ARG A 121 -11.14 13.78 -25.97
C ARG A 121 -10.56 13.36 -24.61
N VAL A 122 -9.25 13.48 -24.41
CA VAL A 122 -8.61 13.18 -23.12
C VAL A 122 -9.06 14.16 -22.04
N TRP A 123 -9.13 15.46 -22.32
CA TRP A 123 -9.67 16.45 -21.37
C TRP A 123 -11.13 16.21 -21.01
N LYS A 124 -11.95 15.70 -21.96
CA LYS A 124 -13.32 15.27 -21.64
C LYS A 124 -13.31 14.11 -20.65
N TRP A 125 -12.47 13.10 -20.86
CA TRP A 125 -12.30 11.98 -19.93
C TRP A 125 -11.86 12.43 -18.53
N VAL A 126 -10.85 13.31 -18.44
CA VAL A 126 -10.36 13.86 -17.17
C VAL A 126 -11.49 14.56 -16.39
N ARG A 127 -12.29 15.39 -17.07
CA ARG A 127 -13.43 16.09 -16.45
C ARG A 127 -14.54 15.16 -15.95
N GLU A 128 -14.69 13.98 -16.56
CA GLU A 128 -15.67 12.97 -16.13
C GLU A 128 -15.14 12.10 -14.98
N LEU A 129 -13.83 11.84 -14.95
CA LEU A 129 -13.22 10.90 -14.00
C LEU A 129 -12.81 11.54 -12.67
N ARG A 130 -12.23 12.75 -12.67
CA ARG A 130 -11.79 13.43 -11.43
C ARG A 130 -12.89 13.52 -10.36
N PRO A 131 -14.14 13.95 -10.70
CA PRO A 131 -15.23 13.95 -9.71
C PRO A 131 -15.50 12.59 -9.06
N ARG A 132 -15.34 11.50 -9.82
CA ARG A 132 -15.53 10.13 -9.31
C ARG A 132 -14.41 9.75 -8.35
N ILE A 133 -13.17 10.04 -8.69
CA ILE A 133 -12.01 9.79 -7.81
C ILE A 133 -12.21 10.51 -6.48
N TYR A 134 -12.62 11.79 -6.50
CA TYR A 134 -12.92 12.50 -5.25
C TYR A 134 -14.02 11.83 -4.46
N GLU A 135 -15.13 11.47 -5.11
CA GLU A 135 -16.24 10.83 -4.41
C GLU A 135 -15.81 9.50 -3.77
N GLN A 136 -14.92 8.75 -4.40
CA GLN A 136 -14.33 7.55 -3.80
C GLN A 136 -13.54 7.88 -2.52
N HIS A 137 -12.64 8.87 -2.55
CA HIS A 137 -11.90 9.30 -1.35
C HIS A 137 -12.84 9.81 -0.24
N ARG A 138 -13.87 10.60 -0.60
CA ARG A 138 -14.89 11.10 0.34
C ARG A 138 -15.62 9.96 1.05
N LYS A 139 -16.08 8.97 0.28
CA LYS A 139 -16.76 7.77 0.81
C LYS A 139 -15.87 6.92 1.71
N LEU A 140 -14.55 6.96 1.51
CA LEU A 140 -13.56 6.31 2.39
C LEU A 140 -13.18 7.18 3.61
N GLY A 141 -13.77 8.37 3.75
CA GLY A 141 -13.59 9.27 4.89
C GLY A 141 -12.33 10.11 4.85
N ALA A 142 -11.72 10.31 3.68
CA ALA A 142 -10.54 11.15 3.52
C ALA A 142 -10.82 12.61 3.94
N SER A 143 -10.05 13.17 4.88
CA SER A 143 -10.19 14.53 5.40
C SER A 143 -9.21 15.52 4.78
N ALA A 144 -9.01 15.43 3.46
CA ALA A 144 -8.16 16.30 2.66
C ALA A 144 -8.77 17.70 2.46
N ASP A 145 -7.92 18.72 2.26
CA ASP A 145 -8.40 20.08 1.97
C ASP A 145 -8.73 20.22 0.48
N TRP A 146 -9.95 19.79 0.11
CA TRP A 146 -10.44 19.79 -1.28
C TRP A 146 -10.47 21.17 -1.96
N ARG A 147 -10.33 22.27 -1.21
CA ARG A 147 -10.24 23.62 -1.79
C ARG A 147 -8.90 23.86 -2.49
N ARG A 148 -7.88 23.08 -2.12
CA ARG A 148 -6.52 23.11 -2.68
C ARG A 148 -6.25 21.94 -3.61
N ASP A 149 -7.30 21.35 -4.16
CA ASP A 149 -7.15 20.29 -5.13
C ASP A 149 -6.37 20.76 -6.37
N THR A 150 -5.44 19.93 -6.81
CA THR A 150 -4.53 20.23 -7.91
C THR A 150 -4.55 19.13 -8.98
N PHE A 151 -4.26 19.50 -10.21
CA PHE A 151 -4.02 18.55 -11.29
C PHE A 151 -2.68 18.85 -11.92
N THR A 152 -1.88 17.82 -12.17
CA THR A 152 -0.51 17.98 -12.72
C THR A 152 -0.42 18.85 -13.99
N LEU A 153 -1.48 18.97 -14.79
CA LEU A 153 -1.53 19.87 -15.98
C LEU A 153 -2.18 21.25 -15.72
N ASP A 154 -2.39 21.63 -14.47
CA ASP A 154 -2.89 22.96 -14.12
C ASP A 154 -1.84 24.03 -14.46
N PRO A 155 -2.26 25.27 -14.84
CA PRO A 155 -1.36 26.28 -15.37
C PRO A 155 -0.16 26.63 -14.47
N ASN A 156 -0.34 26.66 -13.16
CA ASN A 156 0.73 26.90 -12.19
C ASN A 156 1.75 25.75 -12.18
N ILE A 157 1.30 24.49 -12.19
CA ILE A 157 2.17 23.31 -12.21
C ILE A 157 2.87 23.19 -13.57
N VAL A 158 2.20 23.49 -14.68
CA VAL A 158 2.84 23.58 -16.00
C VAL A 158 4.00 24.58 -15.98
N ARG A 159 3.80 25.75 -15.35
CA ARG A 159 4.86 26.75 -15.22
C ARG A 159 5.99 26.27 -14.32
N ALA A 160 5.71 25.54 -13.23
CA ALA A 160 6.71 24.88 -12.40
C ALA A 160 7.57 23.91 -13.20
N VAL A 161 6.92 23.00 -13.93
CA VAL A 161 7.59 22.00 -14.78
C VAL A 161 8.49 22.67 -15.82
N ARG A 162 8.00 23.70 -16.51
CA ARG A 162 8.81 24.47 -17.46
C ARG A 162 9.98 25.18 -16.79
N THR A 163 9.77 25.73 -15.59
CA THR A 163 10.82 26.40 -14.81
C THR A 163 11.93 25.42 -14.42
N THR A 164 11.58 24.25 -13.91
CA THR A 164 12.56 23.19 -13.60
C THR A 164 13.31 22.74 -14.85
N PHE A 165 12.62 22.51 -15.97
CA PHE A 165 13.28 22.14 -17.23
C PHE A 165 14.30 23.19 -17.68
N VAL A 166 13.88 24.46 -17.73
CA VAL A 166 14.74 25.56 -18.21
C VAL A 166 15.93 25.77 -17.28
N ASN A 167 15.75 25.67 -15.97
CA ASN A 167 16.83 25.80 -14.99
C ASN A 167 17.84 24.66 -15.12
N LEU A 168 17.37 23.41 -15.17
CA LEU A 168 18.24 22.25 -15.37
C LEU A 168 18.98 22.32 -16.71
N TYR A 169 18.33 22.79 -17.78
CA TYR A 169 18.96 23.00 -19.07
C TYR A 169 20.07 24.04 -19.00
N LYS A 170 19.82 25.19 -18.35
CA LYS A 170 20.82 26.26 -18.17
C LYS A 170 22.02 25.80 -17.34
N ASP A 171 21.80 24.94 -16.35
CA ASP A 171 22.87 24.33 -15.55
C ASP A 171 23.56 23.15 -16.30
N GLY A 172 23.13 22.86 -17.52
CA GLY A 172 23.64 21.77 -18.35
C GLY A 172 23.33 20.38 -17.81
N LEU A 173 22.36 20.27 -16.89
CA LEU A 173 21.84 19.01 -16.35
C LEU A 173 20.78 18.40 -17.26
N ILE A 174 20.13 19.17 -18.12
CA ILE A 174 19.34 18.64 -19.24
C ILE A 174 20.11 18.80 -20.54
N TYR A 175 20.16 17.74 -21.33
CA TYR A 175 20.77 17.74 -22.66
C TYR A 175 19.99 16.87 -23.63
N ARG A 176 20.19 17.11 -24.92
CA ARG A 176 19.67 16.27 -26.01
C ARG A 176 20.82 15.42 -26.55
N GLY A 177 20.60 14.12 -26.72
CA GLY A 177 21.66 13.21 -27.15
C GLY A 177 21.13 11.90 -27.72
N LEU A 178 21.92 11.32 -28.63
CA LEU A 178 21.67 10.00 -29.23
C LEU A 178 22.14 8.91 -28.26
N ARG A 179 21.20 8.06 -27.82
CA ARG A 179 21.48 6.90 -26.96
C ARG A 179 20.56 5.75 -27.33
N MET A 180 20.95 4.55 -26.93
CA MET A 180 20.06 3.39 -26.92
C MET A 180 18.89 3.66 -25.97
N ILE A 181 17.67 3.44 -26.46
CA ILE A 181 16.44 3.54 -25.68
C ILE A 181 15.64 2.25 -25.78
N ASN A 182 14.82 2.00 -24.77
CA ASN A 182 13.77 0.99 -24.87
C ASN A 182 12.60 1.59 -25.66
N TRP A 183 12.36 1.13 -26.89
CA TRP A 183 11.25 1.61 -27.71
C TRP A 183 10.10 0.61 -27.68
N CYS A 184 8.87 1.08 -27.47
CA CYS A 184 7.69 0.25 -27.63
C CYS A 184 7.10 0.46 -29.04
N PRO A 185 7.18 -0.51 -29.97
CA PRO A 185 6.65 -0.35 -31.33
C PRO A 185 5.13 -0.15 -31.34
N ARG A 186 4.43 -0.76 -30.38
CA ARG A 186 2.97 -0.67 -30.23
C ARG A 186 2.50 0.69 -29.70
N CYS A 187 3.15 1.24 -28.68
CA CYS A 187 2.80 2.55 -28.12
C CYS A 187 3.44 3.72 -28.91
N SER A 188 4.47 3.40 -29.71
CA SER A 188 5.31 4.31 -30.48
C SER A 188 5.96 5.39 -29.62
N THR A 189 6.61 4.98 -28.52
CA THR A 189 7.29 5.89 -27.60
C THR A 189 8.48 5.21 -26.93
N ALA A 190 9.47 6.02 -26.55
CA ALA A 190 10.52 5.63 -25.62
C ALA A 190 9.95 5.28 -24.24
N LEU A 191 10.59 4.32 -23.57
CA LEU A 191 10.34 3.87 -22.21
C LEU A 191 11.61 4.02 -21.38
N SER A 192 11.47 4.38 -20.10
CA SER A 192 12.58 4.28 -19.15
C SER A 192 12.85 2.82 -18.78
N ASP A 193 14.05 2.52 -18.27
CA ASP A 193 14.42 1.16 -17.82
C ASP A 193 13.45 0.60 -16.76
N LEU A 194 12.82 1.48 -15.97
CA LEU A 194 11.87 1.08 -14.94
C LEU A 194 10.48 0.73 -15.49
N GLU A 195 10.19 1.07 -16.75
CA GLU A 195 8.92 0.77 -17.43
C GLU A 195 9.00 -0.52 -18.28
N VAL A 196 10.09 -1.28 -18.13
CA VAL A 196 10.35 -2.56 -18.80
C VAL A 196 10.22 -3.70 -17.80
N GLU A 197 9.30 -4.62 -18.05
CA GLU A 197 9.16 -5.86 -17.29
C GLU A 197 9.86 -7.00 -18.04
N TYR A 198 10.67 -7.78 -17.34
CA TYR A 198 11.40 -8.90 -17.91
C TYR A 198 10.66 -10.22 -17.63
N ALA A 199 10.46 -11.03 -18.67
CA ALA A 199 9.83 -12.34 -18.59
C ALA A 199 10.68 -13.42 -19.25
N GLU A 200 10.76 -14.60 -18.62
CA GLU A 200 11.43 -15.77 -19.19
C GLU A 200 10.55 -16.43 -20.26
N GLU A 201 11.10 -16.61 -21.46
CA GLU A 201 10.42 -17.20 -22.62
C GLU A 201 11.27 -18.30 -23.25
N GLU A 202 10.61 -19.34 -23.74
CA GLU A 202 11.25 -20.38 -24.54
C GLU A 202 11.67 -19.81 -25.89
N ALA A 203 12.98 -19.76 -26.12
CA ALA A 203 13.60 -19.29 -27.34
C ALA A 203 14.61 -20.31 -27.85
N HIS A 204 15.32 -19.95 -28.91
CA HIS A 204 16.40 -20.74 -29.46
C HIS A 204 17.69 -19.92 -29.47
N LEU A 205 18.81 -20.58 -29.17
CA LEU A 205 20.15 -20.06 -29.37
C LEU A 205 20.69 -20.61 -30.69
N TYR A 206 20.92 -19.71 -31.65
CA TYR A 206 21.38 -20.01 -32.99
C TYR A 206 22.89 -19.84 -33.07
N TYR A 207 23.58 -20.84 -33.62
CA TYR A 207 25.02 -20.82 -33.82
C TYR A 207 25.35 -20.55 -35.28
N ILE A 208 25.88 -19.36 -35.57
CA ILE A 208 26.01 -18.81 -36.93
C ILE A 208 27.48 -18.60 -37.27
N ARG A 209 27.89 -19.06 -38.45
CA ARG A 209 29.27 -18.96 -38.96
C ARG A 209 29.48 -17.70 -39.79
N TYR A 210 30.49 -16.92 -39.42
CA TYR A 210 30.95 -15.74 -40.14
C TYR A 210 32.28 -16.07 -40.83
N PRO A 211 32.32 -16.22 -42.17
CA PRO A 211 33.55 -16.55 -42.89
C PRO A 211 34.63 -15.48 -42.72
N VAL A 212 35.87 -15.90 -42.48
CA VAL A 212 37.02 -14.98 -42.41
C VAL A 212 37.43 -14.58 -43.82
N VAL A 213 37.65 -13.28 -44.04
CA VAL A 213 38.09 -12.72 -45.31
C VAL A 213 39.61 -12.82 -45.43
N GLY A 214 40.10 -13.42 -46.53
CA GLY A 214 41.53 -13.52 -46.86
C GLY A 214 42.06 -12.33 -47.68
N GLU A 215 43.37 -12.32 -47.94
CA GLU A 215 43.98 -11.28 -48.78
C GLU A 215 43.30 -11.20 -50.17
N GLY A 216 42.83 -10.00 -50.54
CA GLY A 216 42.11 -9.77 -51.80
C GLY A 216 40.60 -9.92 -51.75
N GLY A 217 39.98 -10.05 -50.56
CA GLY A 217 38.53 -10.02 -50.38
C GLY A 217 37.82 -11.37 -50.58
N MET A 218 38.58 -12.47 -50.71
CA MET A 218 38.00 -13.81 -50.86
C MET A 218 37.75 -14.47 -49.51
N ALA A 219 36.53 -15.00 -49.31
CA ALA A 219 36.20 -15.79 -48.12
C ALA A 219 37.06 -17.06 -48.04
N LEU A 220 37.69 -17.30 -46.88
CA LEU A 220 38.46 -18.50 -46.58
C LEU A 220 37.52 -19.65 -46.14
N PRO A 221 37.97 -20.92 -46.16
CA PRO A 221 37.24 -22.05 -45.55
C PRO A 221 37.05 -21.95 -44.03
N ASP A 222 37.55 -20.86 -43.45
CA ASP A 222 37.73 -20.60 -42.04
C ASP A 222 36.65 -19.59 -41.59
N ALA A 223 36.09 -19.78 -40.40
CA ALA A 223 34.96 -18.99 -39.93
C ALA A 223 34.99 -18.82 -38.41
N ILE A 224 34.39 -17.74 -37.94
CA ILE A 224 34.12 -17.50 -36.52
C ILE A 224 32.65 -17.80 -36.29
N SER A 225 32.36 -18.71 -35.36
CA SER A 225 30.98 -19.04 -34.98
C SER A 225 30.56 -18.16 -33.81
N ILE A 226 29.37 -17.55 -33.89
CA ILE A 226 28.74 -16.78 -32.82
C ILE A 226 27.51 -17.51 -32.30
N ALA A 227 27.05 -17.12 -31.11
CA ALA A 227 25.77 -17.57 -30.57
C ALA A 227 24.84 -16.37 -30.36
N THR A 228 23.61 -16.43 -30.88
CA THR A 228 22.61 -15.36 -30.76
C THR A 228 21.19 -15.89 -30.58
N VAL A 229 20.37 -15.15 -29.83
CA VAL A 229 18.92 -15.40 -29.70
C VAL A 229 18.08 -14.57 -30.69
N ARG A 230 18.69 -13.58 -31.34
CA ARG A 230 18.05 -12.66 -32.30
C ARG A 230 18.76 -12.70 -33.65
N PRO A 231 18.65 -13.79 -34.44
CA PRO A 231 19.31 -13.87 -35.75
C PRO A 231 18.80 -12.77 -36.70
N GLU A 232 17.58 -12.29 -36.54
CA GLU A 232 17.05 -11.20 -37.37
C GLU A 232 17.80 -9.88 -37.25
N THR A 233 18.51 -9.65 -36.15
CA THR A 233 19.34 -8.44 -35.97
C THR A 233 20.68 -8.52 -36.69
N MET A 234 21.09 -9.70 -37.16
CA MET A 234 22.41 -9.90 -37.75
C MET A 234 22.65 -9.07 -39.01
N VAL A 235 21.58 -8.73 -39.75
CA VAL A 235 21.66 -7.89 -40.96
C VAL A 235 22.21 -6.49 -40.64
N ALA A 236 22.13 -6.06 -39.37
CA ALA A 236 22.65 -4.79 -38.87
C ALA A 236 24.00 -4.94 -38.14
N ASP A 237 24.66 -6.09 -38.18
CA ASP A 237 25.95 -6.29 -37.51
C ASP A 237 27.04 -5.39 -38.08
N THR A 238 27.82 -4.77 -37.21
CA THR A 238 28.94 -3.92 -37.60
C THR A 238 30.28 -4.38 -37.04
N GLY A 239 30.28 -5.48 -36.27
CA GLY A 239 31.50 -6.15 -35.81
C GLY A 239 31.22 -7.52 -35.19
N LEU A 240 32.29 -8.26 -34.92
CA LEU A 240 32.28 -9.39 -34.00
C LEU A 240 33.17 -9.08 -32.79
N ALA A 241 32.71 -9.38 -31.59
CA ALA A 241 33.48 -9.17 -30.36
C ALA A 241 33.90 -10.51 -29.74
N VAL A 242 35.17 -10.59 -29.34
CA VAL A 242 35.76 -11.72 -28.61
C VAL A 242 36.44 -11.21 -27.35
N HIS A 243 36.61 -12.07 -26.34
CA HIS A 243 37.34 -11.69 -25.15
C HIS A 243 38.85 -11.62 -25.45
N PRO A 244 39.59 -10.58 -25.00
CA PRO A 244 41.01 -10.40 -25.32
C PRO A 244 41.91 -11.53 -24.80
N GLU A 245 41.51 -12.20 -23.72
CA GLU A 245 42.28 -13.30 -23.10
C GLU A 245 41.83 -14.70 -23.58
N ASP A 246 40.93 -14.77 -24.57
CA ASP A 246 40.50 -16.06 -25.11
C ASP A 246 41.47 -16.55 -26.20
N GLU A 247 42.35 -17.48 -25.81
CA GLU A 247 43.38 -18.06 -26.69
C GLU A 247 42.80 -18.64 -28.01
N ARG A 248 41.51 -18.99 -28.05
CA ARG A 248 40.84 -19.50 -29.27
C ARG A 248 40.73 -18.45 -30.38
N PHE A 249 40.75 -17.16 -30.04
CA PHE A 249 40.50 -16.05 -30.96
C PHE A 249 41.66 -15.04 -31.06
N GLU A 250 42.78 -15.28 -30.37
CA GLU A 250 43.93 -14.37 -30.35
C GLU A 250 44.42 -14.02 -31.77
N ASP A 251 44.47 -15.00 -32.67
CA ASP A 251 44.89 -14.80 -34.06
C ASP A 251 43.81 -14.18 -34.97
N ARG A 252 42.59 -13.98 -34.44
CA ARG A 252 41.41 -13.46 -35.14
C ARG A 252 41.15 -11.99 -34.87
N ILE A 253 41.64 -11.46 -33.76
CA ILE A 253 41.50 -10.04 -33.39
C ILE A 253 42.12 -9.16 -34.48
N GLY A 254 41.37 -8.17 -34.96
CA GLY A 254 41.77 -7.29 -36.05
C GLY A 254 41.62 -7.87 -37.45
N ARG A 255 41.19 -9.14 -37.61
CA ARG A 255 40.79 -9.67 -38.92
C ARG A 255 39.40 -9.18 -39.29
N THR A 256 39.05 -9.39 -40.56
CA THR A 256 37.74 -9.06 -41.12
C THR A 256 36.98 -10.35 -41.42
N VAL A 257 35.68 -10.36 -41.13
CA VAL A 257 34.76 -11.44 -41.47
C VAL A 257 33.68 -10.93 -42.42
N LEU A 258 33.05 -11.85 -43.16
CA LEU A 258 31.90 -11.54 -44.00
C LEU A 258 30.62 -11.79 -43.21
N LEU A 259 29.72 -10.81 -43.19
CA LEU A 259 28.36 -10.97 -42.69
C LEU A 259 27.60 -11.94 -43.61
N PRO A 260 27.14 -13.11 -43.13
CA PRO A 260 26.36 -14.03 -43.95
C PRO A 260 25.11 -13.35 -44.52
N ILE A 261 24.69 -13.78 -45.70
CA ILE A 261 23.56 -13.25 -46.49
C ILE A 261 23.82 -11.84 -47.05
N MET A 262 24.23 -10.88 -46.22
CA MET A 262 24.38 -9.47 -46.62
C MET A 262 25.71 -9.18 -47.33
N GLY A 263 26.76 -9.95 -47.05
CA GLY A 263 28.07 -9.79 -47.71
C GLY A 263 28.87 -8.55 -47.28
N ARG A 264 28.50 -7.90 -46.16
CA ARG A 264 29.26 -6.77 -45.59
C ARG A 264 30.51 -7.27 -44.87
N GLU A 265 31.61 -6.55 -44.98
CA GLU A 265 32.86 -6.84 -44.25
C GLU A 265 32.79 -6.24 -42.83
N LEU A 266 33.07 -7.06 -41.81
CA LEU A 266 32.99 -6.68 -40.39
C LEU A 266 34.33 -6.90 -39.68
N PRO A 267 34.82 -5.95 -38.86
CA PRO A 267 36.00 -6.15 -38.04
C PRO A 267 35.73 -7.10 -36.85
N VAL A 268 36.76 -7.83 -36.44
CA VAL A 268 36.79 -8.59 -35.18
C VAL A 268 37.51 -7.76 -34.11
N VAL A 269 36.79 -7.37 -33.06
CA VAL A 269 37.28 -6.53 -31.96
C VAL A 269 37.43 -7.32 -30.66
N ALA A 270 38.30 -6.85 -29.77
CA ALA A 270 38.54 -7.47 -28.47
C ALA A 270 37.89 -6.65 -27.36
N ASP A 271 36.91 -7.21 -26.64
CA ASP A 271 36.19 -6.51 -25.56
C ASP A 271 36.07 -7.36 -24.29
N LEU A 272 36.32 -6.73 -23.14
CA LEU A 272 36.29 -7.37 -21.82
C LEU A 272 34.86 -7.73 -21.36
N SER A 273 33.83 -7.16 -21.98
CA SER A 273 32.44 -7.51 -21.65
C SER A 273 32.01 -8.88 -22.18
N ILE A 274 32.81 -9.51 -23.06
CA ILE A 274 32.51 -10.82 -23.63
C ILE A 274 32.80 -11.92 -22.62
N GLN A 275 31.86 -12.86 -22.46
CA GLN A 275 32.03 -14.00 -21.57
C GLN A 275 32.57 -15.21 -22.36
N PRO A 276 33.83 -15.64 -22.14
CA PRO A 276 34.43 -16.74 -22.91
C PRO A 276 33.64 -18.06 -22.84
N GLN A 277 33.00 -18.31 -21.69
CA GLN A 277 32.25 -19.54 -21.44
C GLN A 277 30.83 -19.56 -22.01
N PHE A 278 30.29 -18.42 -22.47
CA PHE A 278 28.93 -18.35 -23.00
C PHE A 278 28.92 -18.59 -24.52
N GLY A 279 28.06 -19.50 -24.98
CA GLY A 279 27.95 -19.86 -26.39
C GLY A 279 29.30 -20.32 -26.96
N THR A 280 29.82 -19.57 -27.94
CA THR A 280 31.11 -19.86 -28.59
C THR A 280 32.29 -19.10 -27.99
N GLY A 281 32.05 -18.11 -27.11
CA GLY A 281 33.05 -17.11 -26.70
C GLY A 281 33.22 -15.94 -27.68
N ALA A 282 32.43 -15.91 -28.77
CA ALA A 282 32.35 -14.81 -29.72
C ALA A 282 30.88 -14.33 -29.84
N LEU A 283 30.69 -13.02 -29.90
CA LEU A 283 29.38 -12.37 -29.96
C LEU A 283 29.29 -11.50 -31.22
N LYS A 284 28.13 -11.52 -31.89
CA LYS A 284 27.82 -10.52 -32.92
C LYS A 284 27.64 -9.15 -32.26
N VAL A 285 28.13 -8.08 -32.88
CA VAL A 285 27.94 -6.72 -32.36
C VAL A 285 26.98 -5.98 -33.27
N THR A 286 25.78 -5.70 -32.76
CA THR A 286 24.72 -4.96 -33.45
C THR A 286 24.37 -3.68 -32.69
N PRO A 287 25.18 -2.60 -32.79
CA PRO A 287 24.97 -1.39 -31.99
C PRO A 287 23.60 -0.76 -32.13
N GLY A 288 22.91 -0.95 -33.26
CA GLY A 288 21.57 -0.42 -33.49
C GLY A 288 20.42 -1.13 -32.75
N HIS A 289 20.65 -2.30 -32.14
CA HIS A 289 19.56 -3.17 -31.66
C HIS A 289 19.79 -3.84 -30.29
N ASP A 290 20.91 -3.59 -29.62
CA ASP A 290 21.18 -4.13 -28.29
C ASP A 290 22.00 -3.14 -27.42
N PRO A 291 21.65 -2.94 -26.14
CA PRO A 291 22.38 -2.01 -25.26
C PRO A 291 23.84 -2.38 -24.99
N LEU A 292 24.17 -3.66 -24.84
CA LEU A 292 25.55 -4.11 -24.66
C LEU A 292 26.33 -3.88 -25.95
N ASP A 293 25.75 -4.24 -27.09
CA ASP A 293 26.37 -4.03 -28.40
C ASP A 293 26.57 -2.55 -28.71
N TRP A 294 25.65 -1.68 -28.29
CA TRP A 294 25.80 -0.23 -28.37
C TRP A 294 27.03 0.25 -27.60
N GLU A 295 27.21 -0.21 -26.35
CA GLU A 295 28.37 0.16 -25.54
C GLU A 295 29.68 -0.37 -26.15
N ILE A 296 29.69 -1.60 -26.70
CA ILE A 296 30.85 -2.17 -27.42
C ILE A 296 31.14 -1.32 -28.67
N GLY A 297 30.12 -1.01 -29.47
CA GLY A 297 30.25 -0.20 -30.68
C GLY A 297 30.85 1.18 -30.39
N GLN A 298 30.44 1.82 -29.29
CA GLN A 298 31.04 3.09 -28.85
C GLN A 298 32.50 2.95 -28.41
N ARG A 299 32.87 1.85 -27.73
CA ARG A 299 34.26 1.63 -27.29
C ARG A 299 35.23 1.37 -28.45
N HIS A 300 34.74 0.76 -29.53
CA HIS A 300 35.55 0.31 -30.66
C HIS A 300 35.29 1.08 -31.97
N ASP A 301 34.53 2.17 -31.92
CA ASP A 301 34.21 3.03 -33.08
C ASP A 301 33.55 2.25 -34.23
N LEU A 302 32.60 1.37 -33.88
CA LEU A 302 31.83 0.61 -34.87
C LEU A 302 30.63 1.43 -35.36
N ASP A 303 30.30 1.27 -36.65
CA ASP A 303 29.13 1.91 -37.25
C ASP A 303 27.83 1.48 -36.55
N VAL A 304 26.83 2.35 -36.57
CA VAL A 304 25.49 2.06 -36.05
C VAL A 304 24.54 1.89 -37.23
N VAL A 305 24.17 0.63 -37.52
CA VAL A 305 23.17 0.28 -38.53
C VAL A 305 21.87 -0.09 -37.82
N VAL A 306 20.75 0.51 -38.24
CA VAL A 306 19.41 0.22 -37.71
C VAL A 306 18.61 -0.44 -38.82
N ALA A 307 18.31 -1.73 -38.64
CA ALA A 307 17.57 -2.55 -39.60
C ALA A 307 16.07 -2.73 -39.24
N ILE A 308 15.69 -2.41 -38.01
CA ILE A 308 14.30 -2.49 -37.52
C ILE A 308 13.78 -1.07 -37.27
N ASP A 309 12.66 -0.73 -37.89
CA ASP A 309 12.02 0.57 -37.78
C ASP A 309 11.22 0.73 -36.47
N LYS A 310 10.70 1.94 -36.26
CA LYS A 310 9.87 2.28 -35.07
C LYS A 310 8.54 1.51 -34.99
N ASN A 311 8.12 0.81 -36.04
CA ASN A 311 6.91 -0.01 -36.06
C ASN A 311 7.21 -1.49 -35.80
N GLY A 312 8.47 -1.86 -35.57
CA GLY A 312 8.88 -3.25 -35.42
C GLY A 312 8.86 -4.00 -36.76
N ARG A 313 9.20 -3.32 -37.86
CA ARG A 313 9.36 -3.93 -39.20
C ARG A 313 10.76 -3.72 -39.72
N MET A 314 11.22 -4.64 -40.55
CA MET A 314 12.50 -4.51 -41.23
C MET A 314 12.45 -3.35 -42.24
N ASN A 315 13.47 -2.49 -42.24
CA ASN A 315 13.62 -1.39 -43.19
C ASN A 315 14.55 -1.78 -44.38
N ASP A 316 14.97 -0.80 -45.16
CA ASP A 316 15.83 -0.96 -46.33
C ASP A 316 17.24 -1.50 -46.02
N GLU A 317 17.77 -1.25 -44.83
CA GLU A 317 19.05 -1.81 -44.36
C GLU A 317 18.99 -3.34 -44.19
N ALA A 318 17.79 -3.90 -44.07
CA ALA A 318 17.59 -5.35 -43.99
C ALA A 318 17.66 -6.07 -45.34
N GLY A 319 17.85 -5.34 -46.45
CA GLY A 319 18.00 -5.91 -47.79
C GLY A 319 16.79 -6.76 -48.22
N PRO A 320 16.95 -8.07 -48.49
CA PRO A 320 15.86 -8.91 -49.00
C PRO A 320 14.69 -9.08 -48.02
N TYR A 321 14.86 -8.70 -46.75
CA TYR A 321 13.85 -8.82 -45.70
C TYR A 321 13.04 -7.54 -45.49
N GLU A 322 13.25 -6.49 -46.29
CA GLU A 322 12.54 -5.21 -46.19
C GLU A 322 11.00 -5.41 -46.14
N GLY A 323 10.35 -4.75 -45.18
CA GLY A 323 8.90 -4.77 -44.99
C GLY A 323 8.35 -5.94 -44.17
N MET A 324 9.14 -6.99 -43.93
CA MET A 324 8.76 -8.12 -43.07
C MET A 324 8.62 -7.69 -41.59
N THR A 325 7.80 -8.40 -40.81
CA THR A 325 7.87 -8.27 -39.34
C THR A 325 9.17 -8.90 -38.81
N VAL A 326 9.58 -8.53 -37.59
CA VAL A 326 10.76 -9.10 -36.91
C VAL A 326 10.67 -10.64 -36.85
N GLU A 327 9.49 -11.20 -36.59
CA GLU A 327 9.28 -12.65 -36.52
C GLU A 327 9.34 -13.32 -37.90
N GLU A 328 8.77 -12.70 -38.92
CA GLU A 328 8.84 -13.17 -40.31
C GLU A 328 10.29 -13.17 -40.81
N ALA A 329 11.01 -12.07 -40.57
CA ALA A 329 12.42 -11.93 -40.92
C ALA A 329 13.29 -12.94 -40.16
N ARG A 330 13.03 -13.18 -38.86
CA ARG A 330 13.72 -14.20 -38.08
C ARG A 330 13.60 -15.58 -38.72
N ALA A 331 12.38 -15.98 -39.09
CA ALA A 331 12.15 -17.28 -39.70
C ALA A 331 12.84 -17.41 -41.07
N GLU A 332 12.77 -16.37 -41.90
CA GLU A 332 13.37 -16.38 -43.24
C GLU A 332 14.90 -16.34 -43.18
N ILE A 333 15.49 -15.51 -42.31
CA ILE A 333 16.94 -15.43 -42.11
C ILE A 333 17.49 -16.78 -41.64
N VAL A 334 16.83 -17.44 -40.68
CA VAL A 334 17.26 -18.77 -40.22
C VAL A 334 17.27 -19.77 -41.38
N ARG A 335 16.23 -19.76 -42.23
CA ARG A 335 16.17 -20.65 -43.40
C ARG A 335 17.28 -20.34 -44.40
N ASP A 336 17.54 -19.07 -44.68
CA ASP A 336 18.59 -18.67 -45.63
C ASP A 336 20.00 -18.97 -45.09
N LEU A 337 20.20 -18.93 -43.76
CA LEU A 337 21.42 -19.39 -43.11
C LEU A 337 21.60 -20.92 -43.22
N GLU A 338 20.52 -21.69 -43.10
CA GLU A 338 20.53 -23.15 -43.32
C GLU A 338 20.87 -23.49 -44.77
N ASP A 339 20.16 -22.87 -45.72
CA ASP A 339 20.36 -23.08 -47.16
C ASP A 339 21.75 -22.64 -47.62
N GLY A 340 22.29 -21.57 -47.01
CA GLY A 340 23.65 -21.06 -47.23
C GLY A 340 24.75 -21.87 -46.52
N GLY A 341 24.40 -22.82 -45.64
CA GLY A 341 25.35 -23.60 -44.86
C GLY A 341 26.09 -22.80 -43.77
N PHE A 342 25.54 -21.66 -43.36
CA PHE A 342 26.09 -20.80 -42.32
C PHE A 342 25.54 -21.12 -40.92
N LEU A 343 24.40 -21.82 -40.81
CA LEU A 343 23.87 -22.29 -39.53
C LEU A 343 24.56 -23.61 -39.11
N GLU A 344 25.21 -23.63 -37.95
CA GLU A 344 25.84 -24.84 -37.41
C GLU A 344 24.87 -25.74 -36.65
N LYS A 345 24.13 -25.12 -35.72
CA LYS A 345 23.16 -25.80 -34.85
C LYS A 345 22.23 -24.77 -34.22
N THR A 346 21.11 -25.30 -33.71
CA THR A 346 20.11 -24.56 -32.95
C THR A 346 19.85 -25.31 -31.65
N GLU A 347 19.87 -24.61 -30.53
CA GLU A 347 19.65 -25.20 -29.20
C GLU A 347 18.49 -24.50 -28.49
N PRO A 348 17.63 -25.21 -27.75
CA PRO A 348 16.64 -24.59 -26.88
C PRO A 348 17.32 -23.71 -25.82
N TYR A 349 16.78 -22.52 -25.59
CA TYR A 349 17.33 -21.55 -24.65
C TYR A 349 16.22 -20.78 -23.94
N LEU A 350 16.33 -20.62 -22.62
CA LEU A 350 15.40 -19.80 -21.86
C LEU A 350 15.91 -18.37 -21.87
N HIS A 351 15.20 -17.49 -22.59
CA HIS A 351 15.62 -16.10 -22.81
C HIS A 351 14.78 -15.15 -21.97
N ASN A 352 15.42 -14.14 -21.39
CA ASN A 352 14.75 -13.12 -20.61
C ASN A 352 14.41 -11.91 -21.51
N VAL A 353 13.15 -11.78 -21.89
CA VAL A 353 12.66 -10.79 -22.86
C VAL A 353 12.09 -9.57 -22.13
N GLY A 354 12.52 -8.37 -22.53
CA GLY A 354 11.93 -7.12 -22.07
C GLY A 354 10.58 -6.85 -22.73
N ARG A 355 9.58 -6.52 -21.92
CA ARG A 355 8.22 -6.17 -22.36
C ARG A 355 7.81 -4.84 -21.77
N CYS A 356 6.97 -4.10 -22.51
CA CYS A 356 6.39 -2.87 -22.00
C CYS A 356 5.39 -3.18 -20.87
N GLU A 357 5.62 -2.65 -19.67
CA GLU A 357 4.75 -2.85 -18.48
C GLU A 357 3.25 -2.62 -18.76
N ARG A 358 2.93 -1.74 -19.71
CA ARG A 358 1.56 -1.25 -19.94
C ARG A 358 0.79 -2.01 -21.02
N CYS A 359 1.50 -2.51 -22.03
CA CYS A 359 0.89 -3.14 -23.21
C CYS A 359 1.40 -4.55 -23.50
N ASP A 360 2.37 -5.02 -22.72
CA ASP A 360 2.96 -6.37 -22.78
C ASP A 360 3.65 -6.70 -24.12
N SER A 361 3.76 -5.74 -25.04
CA SER A 361 4.52 -5.92 -26.28
C SER A 361 6.02 -5.97 -25.99
N VAL A 362 6.74 -6.82 -26.72
CA VAL A 362 8.21 -6.89 -26.70
C VAL A 362 8.77 -5.52 -27.08
N ILE A 363 9.76 -5.06 -26.30
CA ILE A 363 10.43 -3.79 -26.59
C ILE A 363 11.51 -3.99 -27.65
N GLU A 364 11.75 -2.95 -28.44
CA GLU A 364 12.87 -2.90 -29.37
C GLU A 364 13.91 -1.90 -28.85
N PRO A 365 15.14 -2.32 -28.56
CA PRO A 365 16.23 -1.38 -28.32
C PRO A 365 16.54 -0.64 -29.62
N LEU A 366 16.45 0.69 -29.62
CA LEU A 366 16.79 1.52 -30.78
C LEU A 366 17.64 2.73 -30.37
N PRO A 367 18.62 3.17 -31.19
CA PRO A 367 19.27 4.45 -31.00
C PRO A 367 18.28 5.56 -31.34
N SER A 368 18.07 6.48 -30.40
CA SER A 368 17.19 7.62 -30.60
C SER A 368 17.74 8.87 -29.95
N GLU A 369 17.61 10.00 -30.65
CA GLU A 369 17.92 11.30 -30.10
C GLU A 369 16.78 11.72 -29.16
N GLN A 370 17.09 11.84 -27.86
CA GLN A 370 16.12 12.10 -26.80
C GLN A 370 16.66 13.16 -25.84
N TRP A 371 15.77 13.67 -24.98
CA TRP A 371 16.11 14.55 -23.87
C TRP A 371 16.40 13.75 -22.61
N TRP A 372 17.50 14.10 -21.93
CA TRP A 372 18.01 13.38 -20.77
C TRP A 372 18.27 14.33 -19.61
N VAL A 373 18.06 13.85 -18.38
CA VAL A 373 18.57 14.46 -17.16
C VAL A 373 19.86 13.75 -16.75
N ALA A 374 20.96 14.51 -16.71
CA ALA A 374 22.28 14.09 -16.25
C ALA A 374 22.31 13.99 -14.71
N VAL A 375 21.76 12.92 -14.15
CA VAL A 375 21.56 12.76 -12.70
C VAL A 375 22.86 12.73 -11.89
N ASN A 376 23.95 12.31 -12.52
CA ASN A 376 25.29 12.21 -11.90
C ASN A 376 26.19 13.42 -12.18
N LYS A 377 25.78 14.32 -13.08
CA LYS A 377 26.57 15.53 -13.36
C LYS A 377 26.50 16.46 -12.17
N GLU A 378 27.65 16.92 -11.71
CA GLU A 378 27.74 17.91 -10.65
C GLU A 378 27.26 19.28 -11.15
N TYR A 379 26.36 19.91 -10.40
CA TYR A 379 25.95 21.30 -10.60
C TYR A 379 26.45 22.23 -9.48
N ALA A 380 26.93 21.66 -8.39
CA ALA A 380 27.71 22.33 -7.36
C ALA A 380 28.83 21.37 -6.89
N PRO A 381 29.94 21.88 -6.31
CA PRO A 381 31.08 21.04 -5.94
C PRO A 381 30.69 19.84 -5.07
N GLY A 382 30.89 18.63 -5.59
CA GLY A 382 30.55 17.37 -4.92
C GLY A 382 29.05 17.04 -4.85
N LEU A 383 28.20 17.79 -5.56
CA LEU A 383 26.75 17.65 -5.52
C LEU A 383 26.16 17.47 -6.92
N SER A 384 25.62 16.28 -7.16
CA SER A 384 24.74 15.94 -8.27
C SER A 384 23.32 15.72 -7.76
N LEU A 385 22.35 15.51 -8.66
CA LEU A 385 20.98 15.19 -8.25
C LEU A 385 20.95 13.88 -7.46
N ALA A 386 21.62 12.85 -7.97
CA ALA A 386 21.70 11.54 -7.33
C ALA A 386 22.46 11.59 -6.00
N SER A 387 23.65 12.21 -5.96
CA SER A 387 24.46 12.26 -4.74
C SER A 387 23.79 13.09 -3.64
N GLY A 388 23.07 14.16 -4.01
CA GLY A 388 22.26 14.95 -3.08
C GLY A 388 21.15 14.15 -2.43
N ALA A 389 20.41 13.37 -3.22
CA ALA A 389 19.38 12.47 -2.70
C ALA A 389 19.96 11.38 -1.77
N SER A 390 21.05 10.73 -2.18
CA SER A 390 21.75 9.76 -1.31
C SER A 390 22.23 10.41 0.00
N ALA A 391 22.79 11.63 -0.06
CA ALA A 391 23.29 12.34 1.11
C ALA A 391 22.18 12.75 2.08
N ALA A 392 21.00 13.16 1.59
CA ALA A 392 19.86 13.51 2.45
C ALA A 392 19.42 12.33 3.33
N ILE A 393 19.48 11.11 2.80
CA ILE A 393 19.15 9.89 3.54
C ILE A 393 20.32 9.44 4.44
N ARG A 394 21.55 9.40 3.93
CA ARG A 394 22.74 8.97 4.71
C ARG A 394 23.02 9.87 5.91
N ASN A 395 22.77 11.17 5.78
CA ASN A 395 22.98 12.14 6.85
C ASN A 395 21.75 12.33 7.74
N GLU A 396 20.73 11.48 7.59
CA GLU A 396 19.48 11.49 8.37
C GLU A 396 18.73 12.83 8.34
N ARG A 397 18.94 13.64 7.28
CA ARG A 397 18.12 14.85 7.01
C ARG A 397 16.69 14.46 6.66
N ILE A 398 16.52 13.31 6.00
CA ILE A 398 15.23 12.67 5.77
C ILE A 398 15.21 11.34 6.52
N ARG A 399 14.24 11.17 7.42
CA ARG A 399 14.03 9.92 8.15
C ARG A 399 13.26 8.93 7.28
N VAL A 400 13.73 7.67 7.20
CA VAL A 400 13.03 6.60 6.46
C VAL A 400 12.38 5.61 7.42
N VAL A 401 11.09 5.34 7.23
CA VAL A 401 10.30 4.40 8.02
C VAL A 401 9.66 3.35 7.08
N PRO A 402 9.89 2.04 7.28
CA PRO A 402 10.82 1.45 8.25
C PRO A 402 12.30 1.64 7.83
N PRO A 403 13.25 1.68 8.77
CA PRO A 403 14.66 1.98 8.48
C PRO A 403 15.31 1.08 7.43
N ARG A 404 14.85 -0.18 7.30
CA ARG A 404 15.37 -1.13 6.30
C ARG A 404 15.17 -0.69 4.85
N MET A 405 14.23 0.21 4.56
CA MET A 405 14.00 0.70 3.19
C MET A 405 15.08 1.70 2.73
N ALA A 406 15.84 2.28 3.66
CA ALA A 406 16.92 3.20 3.34
C ALA A 406 18.00 2.54 2.47
N SER A 407 18.35 1.28 2.71
CA SER A 407 19.36 0.57 1.90
C SER A 407 18.87 0.34 0.47
N THR A 408 17.60 0.02 0.27
CA THR A 408 17.00 -0.13 -1.06
C THR A 408 16.98 1.20 -1.81
N PHE A 409 16.64 2.30 -1.13
CA PHE A 409 16.71 3.65 -1.71
C PHE A 409 18.14 3.99 -2.14
N LEU A 410 19.11 3.83 -1.24
CA LEU A 410 20.53 4.17 -1.48
C LEU A 410 21.14 3.33 -2.61
N ASN A 411 20.90 2.01 -2.60
CA ASN A 411 21.40 1.13 -3.66
C ASN A 411 20.92 1.57 -5.05
N TRP A 412 19.69 2.09 -5.15
CA TRP A 412 19.18 2.58 -6.42
C TRP A 412 19.75 3.96 -6.79
N THR A 413 19.79 4.91 -5.85
CA THR A 413 20.31 6.26 -6.14
C THR A 413 21.79 6.26 -6.47
N ASP A 414 22.57 5.36 -5.86
CA ASP A 414 24.01 5.23 -6.10
C ASP A 414 24.37 4.61 -7.47
N ASN A 415 23.45 3.86 -8.08
CA ASN A 415 23.64 3.21 -9.38
C ASN A 415 22.79 3.84 -10.50
N LEU A 416 22.23 5.02 -10.24
CA LEU A 416 21.27 5.64 -11.13
C LEU A 416 21.95 6.11 -12.43
N ARG A 417 21.38 5.74 -13.58
CA ARG A 417 21.79 6.22 -14.90
C ARG A 417 21.01 7.48 -15.28
N ASP A 418 21.50 8.25 -16.26
CA ASP A 418 20.81 9.43 -16.76
C ASP A 418 19.38 9.07 -17.19
N TRP A 419 18.45 9.94 -16.86
CA TRP A 419 17.02 9.67 -17.00
C TRP A 419 16.50 10.23 -18.32
N CYS A 420 15.98 9.35 -19.19
CA CYS A 420 15.27 9.76 -20.41
C CYS A 420 13.94 10.43 -20.05
N ILE A 421 13.80 11.72 -20.37
CA ILE A 421 12.64 12.54 -19.98
C ILE A 421 11.70 12.88 -21.13
N SER A 422 12.09 12.70 -22.39
CA SER A 422 11.18 12.89 -23.53
C SER A 422 10.33 11.65 -23.80
N ARG A 423 9.12 11.87 -24.29
CA ARG A 423 8.14 10.86 -24.69
C ARG A 423 7.42 11.32 -25.95
N GLN A 424 7.25 10.41 -26.91
CA GLN A 424 6.57 10.66 -28.19
C GLN A 424 5.05 10.47 -28.05
N LEU A 425 4.49 11.03 -26.97
CA LEU A 425 3.07 10.98 -26.64
C LEU A 425 2.40 12.30 -27.03
N TRP A 426 1.06 12.30 -27.05
CA TRP A 426 0.29 13.52 -27.29
C TRP A 426 -0.28 14.10 -26.00
N TRP A 427 -0.36 13.29 -24.94
CA TRP A 427 -0.85 13.72 -23.62
C TRP A 427 0.31 13.89 -22.63
N GLY A 428 0.48 15.11 -22.11
CA GLY A 428 1.52 15.44 -21.12
C GLY A 428 2.03 16.87 -21.26
N HIS A 429 3.06 17.21 -20.48
CA HIS A 429 3.71 18.52 -20.56
C HIS A 429 4.59 18.62 -21.81
N GLN A 430 4.20 19.41 -22.80
CA GLN A 430 5.04 19.63 -23.98
C GLN A 430 6.38 20.28 -23.60
N ILE A 431 7.47 19.75 -24.16
CA ILE A 431 8.83 20.21 -23.84
C ILE A 431 8.97 21.71 -24.23
N PRO A 432 9.49 22.57 -23.33
CA PRO A 432 9.57 24.02 -23.56
C PRO A 432 10.81 24.40 -24.39
N VAL A 433 10.90 23.83 -25.59
CA VAL A 433 11.97 24.05 -26.56
C VAL A 433 11.34 24.40 -27.91
N TRP A 434 11.87 25.40 -28.59
CA TRP A 434 11.40 25.86 -29.90
C TRP A 434 12.53 25.84 -30.92
N TYR A 435 12.24 25.27 -32.09
CA TYR A 435 13.15 25.19 -33.22
C TYR A 435 12.79 26.24 -34.27
N CYS A 436 13.82 26.82 -34.87
CA CYS A 436 13.70 27.75 -35.99
C CYS A 436 14.34 27.15 -37.24
N ASP A 437 13.83 27.51 -38.42
CA ASP A 437 14.38 27.08 -39.73
C ASP A 437 15.85 27.49 -39.93
N CYS A 438 16.35 28.48 -39.17
CA CYS A 438 17.77 28.83 -39.17
C CYS A 438 18.67 27.79 -38.46
N GLY A 439 18.09 26.71 -37.91
CA GLY A 439 18.77 25.71 -37.08
C GLY A 439 18.95 26.13 -35.62
N GLY A 440 18.42 27.30 -35.23
CA GLY A 440 18.48 27.81 -33.86
C GLY A 440 17.47 27.12 -32.94
N MET A 441 17.86 26.93 -31.68
CA MET A 441 17.02 26.38 -30.63
C MET A 441 16.84 27.42 -29.52
N THR A 442 15.61 27.62 -29.07
CA THR A 442 15.25 28.54 -27.98
C THR A 442 14.61 27.75 -26.85
N VAL A 443 15.08 27.91 -25.63
CA VAL A 443 14.59 27.19 -24.43
C VAL A 443 14.07 28.20 -23.42
N ALA A 444 12.76 28.23 -23.19
CA ALA A 444 12.11 29.33 -22.48
C ALA A 444 10.92 28.85 -21.63
N ILE A 445 10.70 29.51 -20.49
CA ILE A 445 9.55 29.18 -19.59
C ILE A 445 8.24 29.62 -20.25
N GLU A 446 8.22 30.86 -20.73
CA GLU A 446 7.11 31.43 -21.49
C GLU A 446 7.31 31.16 -22.98
N ASN A 447 6.20 31.09 -23.72
CA ASN A 447 6.26 30.88 -25.17
C ASN A 447 7.03 32.06 -25.82
N PRO A 448 8.16 31.81 -26.51
CA PRO A 448 8.94 32.86 -27.15
C PRO A 448 8.20 33.43 -28.36
N SER A 449 8.31 34.73 -28.56
CA SER A 449 7.75 35.42 -29.74
C SER A 449 8.71 35.49 -30.94
N ALA A 450 10.00 35.22 -30.70
CA ALA A 450 11.04 35.22 -31.72
C ALA A 450 12.21 34.29 -31.34
N CYS A 451 12.90 33.76 -32.35
CA CYS A 451 14.10 32.94 -32.19
C CYS A 451 15.24 33.74 -31.53
N GLU A 452 15.87 33.19 -30.50
CA GLU A 452 17.02 33.81 -29.82
C GLU A 452 18.24 33.98 -30.74
N SER A 453 18.37 33.14 -31.78
CA SER A 453 19.52 33.18 -32.70
C SER A 453 19.37 34.17 -33.85
N CYS A 454 18.18 34.26 -34.46
CA CYS A 454 17.98 35.05 -35.68
C CYS A 454 16.82 36.07 -35.63
N GLY A 455 16.02 36.08 -34.56
CA GLY A 455 14.86 36.97 -34.42
C GLY A 455 13.63 36.62 -35.26
N SER A 456 13.63 35.48 -35.96
CA SER A 456 12.46 34.99 -36.72
C SER A 456 11.27 34.71 -35.79
N THR A 457 10.06 35.05 -36.22
CA THR A 457 8.81 34.72 -35.52
C THR A 457 8.30 33.30 -35.84
N GLU A 458 8.87 32.66 -36.86
CA GLU A 458 8.50 31.29 -37.25
C GLU A 458 9.25 30.30 -36.36
N LEU A 459 8.55 29.84 -35.32
CA LEU A 459 9.03 28.89 -34.32
C LEU A 459 8.11 27.69 -34.24
N ARG A 460 8.70 26.50 -34.19
CA ARG A 460 7.98 25.23 -33.94
C ARG A 460 8.42 24.66 -32.60
N GLN A 461 7.49 24.49 -31.67
CA GLN A 461 7.77 23.84 -30.40
C GLN A 461 8.12 22.37 -30.61
N ASP A 462 9.00 21.82 -29.77
CA ASP A 462 9.25 20.39 -29.68
C ASP A 462 7.92 19.64 -29.48
N GLU A 463 7.69 18.61 -30.29
CA GLU A 463 6.43 17.88 -30.30
C GLU A 463 6.36 16.87 -29.16
N ASP A 464 7.52 16.48 -28.61
CA ASP A 464 7.63 15.57 -27.48
C ASP A 464 7.02 16.18 -26.21
N VAL A 465 6.52 15.30 -25.36
CA VAL A 465 6.09 15.62 -24.00
C VAL A 465 7.07 15.05 -22.99
N LEU A 466 7.06 15.61 -21.79
CA LEU A 466 7.84 15.12 -20.68
C LEU A 466 7.24 13.84 -20.10
N ASP A 467 8.11 12.98 -19.59
CA ASP A 467 7.78 11.87 -18.70
C ASP A 467 6.87 12.36 -17.56
N THR A 468 5.81 11.61 -17.26
CA THR A 468 4.89 11.90 -16.15
C THR A 468 5.66 12.04 -14.83
N TRP A 469 6.65 11.19 -14.60
CA TRP A 469 7.46 11.27 -13.38
C TRP A 469 8.26 12.57 -13.28
N PHE A 470 8.51 13.28 -14.39
CA PHE A 470 9.12 14.61 -14.38
C PHE A 470 8.21 15.62 -13.70
N SER A 471 6.90 15.63 -14.00
CA SER A 471 5.97 16.55 -13.35
C SER A 471 5.63 16.13 -11.92
N SER A 472 5.38 14.84 -11.69
CA SER A 472 4.94 14.35 -10.38
C SER A 472 6.04 14.50 -9.32
N ALA A 473 7.31 14.50 -9.73
CA ALA A 473 8.45 14.81 -8.87
C ALA A 473 8.43 16.23 -8.27
N LEU A 474 7.59 17.14 -8.76
CA LEU A 474 7.49 18.50 -8.26
C LEU A 474 6.38 18.69 -7.22
N ALA A 475 5.52 17.68 -7.00
CA ALA A 475 4.31 17.82 -6.20
C ALA A 475 4.51 18.54 -4.83
N PRO A 476 5.55 18.22 -4.02
CA PRO A 476 5.74 18.85 -2.70
C PRO A 476 5.86 20.38 -2.71
N HIS A 477 6.37 20.97 -3.80
CA HIS A 477 6.57 22.42 -3.90
C HIS A 477 5.71 23.07 -4.99
N ALA A 478 5.48 22.41 -6.12
CA ALA A 478 4.67 22.97 -7.22
C ALA A 478 3.18 23.08 -6.83
N ASP A 479 2.65 22.10 -6.12
CA ASP A 479 1.23 22.08 -5.73
C ASP A 479 0.95 23.15 -4.65
N LEU A 480 1.98 23.55 -3.89
CA LEU A 480 1.93 24.69 -2.97
C LEU A 480 2.17 26.05 -3.66
N GLY A 481 2.51 26.06 -4.95
CA GLY A 481 2.60 27.27 -5.77
C GLY A 481 3.99 27.68 -6.24
N TRP A 482 5.03 26.88 -6.00
CA TRP A 482 6.34 27.10 -6.64
C TRP A 482 6.18 27.09 -8.17
N PRO A 483 6.85 27.96 -8.94
CA PRO A 483 8.01 28.80 -8.60
C PRO A 483 7.67 30.15 -7.96
N GLU A 484 6.39 30.44 -7.75
CA GLU A 484 6.00 31.65 -7.03
C GLU A 484 6.19 31.45 -5.52
N ALA A 485 6.60 32.50 -4.82
CA ALA A 485 6.76 32.48 -3.37
C ALA A 485 5.41 32.72 -2.67
N THR A 486 4.45 31.81 -2.88
CA THR A 486 3.10 31.86 -2.30
C THR A 486 3.12 31.73 -0.77
N GLU A 487 2.01 32.09 -0.12
CA GLU A 487 1.88 31.94 1.34
C GLU A 487 1.83 30.47 1.75
N ASP A 488 1.11 29.64 0.99
CA ASP A 488 1.03 28.20 1.21
C ASP A 488 2.41 27.53 1.09
N LEU A 489 3.21 27.88 0.08
CA LEU A 489 4.59 27.37 -0.07
C LEU A 489 5.44 27.74 1.14
N ARG A 490 5.40 29.01 1.60
CA ARG A 490 6.22 29.45 2.74
C ARG A 490 5.83 28.80 4.06
N TYR A 491 4.55 28.46 4.22
CA TYR A 491 4.03 27.93 5.47
C TYR A 491 4.11 26.40 5.52
N PHE A 492 3.64 25.72 4.47
CA PHE A 492 3.49 24.26 4.45
C PHE A 492 4.67 23.50 3.82
N TYR A 493 5.69 24.18 3.28
CA TYR A 493 6.94 23.57 2.81
C TYR A 493 8.10 23.84 3.78
N PRO A 494 9.01 22.87 4.04
CA PRO A 494 8.98 21.48 3.58
C PRO A 494 7.81 20.71 4.18
N THR A 495 7.30 19.68 3.49
CA THR A 495 6.23 18.87 4.09
C THR A 495 6.76 18.03 5.25
N THR A 496 5.88 17.59 6.15
CA THR A 496 6.31 16.88 7.35
C THR A 496 6.60 15.42 7.02
N ASP A 497 5.59 14.70 6.55
CA ASP A 497 5.68 13.28 6.21
C ASP A 497 5.29 13.04 4.74
N MET A 498 5.70 11.88 4.23
CA MET A 498 5.32 11.39 2.90
C MET A 498 5.05 9.89 2.96
N GLN A 499 3.76 9.51 3.00
CA GLN A 499 3.32 8.12 2.92
C GLN A 499 3.24 7.66 1.47
N MET A 500 3.68 6.43 1.20
CA MET A 500 3.49 5.78 -0.10
C MET A 500 3.76 4.27 -0.05
N GLY A 501 3.27 3.56 -1.07
CA GLY A 501 3.71 2.21 -1.39
C GLY A 501 5.19 2.19 -1.79
N TYR A 502 5.93 1.15 -1.39
CA TYR A 502 7.35 1.03 -1.78
C TYR A 502 7.56 0.88 -3.29
N ASP A 503 6.52 0.53 -4.06
CA ASP A 503 6.62 0.32 -5.50
C ASP A 503 6.86 1.62 -6.28
N ILE A 504 6.51 2.78 -5.72
CA ILE A 504 6.80 4.09 -6.31
C ILE A 504 8.02 4.79 -5.69
N MET A 505 8.81 4.08 -4.89
CA MET A 505 10.03 4.62 -4.27
C MET A 505 11.02 5.17 -5.32
N PHE A 506 11.23 4.44 -6.40
CA PHE A 506 12.19 4.80 -7.46
C PHE A 506 11.62 5.83 -8.42
N PHE A 507 10.36 5.65 -8.80
CA PHE A 507 9.68 6.49 -9.78
C PHE A 507 9.35 7.88 -9.24
N TRP A 508 8.98 7.97 -7.97
CA TRP A 508 8.41 9.19 -7.41
C TRP A 508 9.20 9.71 -6.22
N CYS A 509 9.37 8.93 -5.15
CA CYS A 509 10.05 9.39 -3.93
C CYS A 509 11.44 9.95 -4.22
N ALA A 510 12.28 9.17 -4.89
CA ALA A 510 13.64 9.60 -5.18
C ALA A 510 13.68 10.79 -6.15
N ARG A 511 12.73 10.89 -7.10
CA ARG A 511 12.61 12.04 -7.99
C ARG A 511 12.20 13.31 -7.24
N MET A 512 11.26 13.21 -6.29
CA MET A 512 10.87 14.31 -5.41
C MET A 512 12.05 14.78 -4.56
N VAL A 513 12.86 13.87 -4.00
CA VAL A 513 14.07 14.24 -3.26
C VAL A 513 15.06 15.00 -4.15
N MET A 514 15.35 14.50 -5.35
CA MET A 514 16.26 15.18 -6.28
C MET A 514 15.76 16.58 -6.67
N PHE A 515 14.49 16.71 -7.03
CA PHE A 515 13.93 17.96 -7.53
C PHE A 515 13.59 18.95 -6.41
N GLY A 516 13.19 18.50 -5.22
CA GLY A 516 13.05 19.36 -4.04
C GLY A 516 14.39 20.00 -3.68
N LEU A 517 15.43 19.16 -3.49
CA LEU A 517 16.78 19.64 -3.16
C LEU A 517 17.31 20.62 -4.22
N TYR A 518 17.07 20.36 -5.50
CA TYR A 518 17.50 21.25 -6.58
C TYR A 518 16.67 22.54 -6.64
N ASN A 519 15.35 22.45 -6.80
CA ASN A 519 14.49 23.62 -7.02
C ASN A 519 14.41 24.54 -5.80
N MET A 520 14.52 23.98 -4.59
CA MET A 520 14.37 24.71 -3.33
C MET A 520 15.71 25.00 -2.64
N ARG A 521 16.84 24.78 -3.31
CA ARG A 521 18.20 25.01 -2.78
C ARG A 521 18.44 26.40 -2.18
N GLU A 522 17.73 27.42 -2.66
CA GLU A 522 17.85 28.80 -2.17
C GLU A 522 17.29 28.99 -0.75
N TYR A 523 16.44 28.06 -0.28
CA TYR A 523 15.87 28.07 1.07
C TYR A 523 16.81 27.42 2.12
N GLY A 524 17.99 26.99 1.69
CA GLY A 524 19.02 26.41 2.56
C GLY A 524 18.73 24.97 3.01
N PRO A 525 19.64 24.35 3.79
CA PRO A 525 19.61 22.92 4.08
C PRO A 525 18.38 22.39 4.86
N GLU A 526 17.65 23.27 5.53
CA GLU A 526 16.41 22.92 6.24
C GLU A 526 15.16 23.16 5.39
N GLY A 527 15.29 24.00 4.36
CA GLY A 527 14.18 24.45 3.52
C GLY A 527 14.26 23.94 2.09
N ASP A 528 15.24 23.10 1.73
CA ASP A 528 15.39 22.47 0.41
C ASP A 528 14.81 21.04 0.37
N LEU A 529 14.54 20.43 1.53
CA LEU A 529 13.96 19.09 1.64
C LEU A 529 12.52 19.09 1.13
N PRO A 530 12.07 18.11 0.32
CA PRO A 530 10.65 18.02 -0.02
C PRO A 530 9.79 17.61 1.18
N PHE A 531 10.30 16.71 2.01
CA PHE A 531 9.67 16.17 3.22
C PHE A 531 10.73 15.79 4.26
N ARG A 532 10.34 15.75 5.55
CA ARG A 532 11.23 15.36 6.66
C ARG A 532 11.23 13.86 6.95
N THR A 533 10.10 13.18 6.74
CA THR A 533 9.98 11.72 6.93
C THR A 533 9.37 11.05 5.71
N ILE A 534 9.93 9.92 5.28
CA ILE A 534 9.32 9.02 4.30
C ILE A 534 8.76 7.80 5.04
N VAL A 535 7.49 7.47 4.78
CA VAL A 535 6.80 6.33 5.39
C VAL A 535 6.37 5.36 4.29
N PHE A 536 7.10 4.25 4.15
CA PHE A 536 6.77 3.20 3.21
C PHE A 536 5.84 2.16 3.81
N HIS A 537 4.67 1.99 3.21
CA HIS A 537 3.81 0.84 3.46
C HIS A 537 3.98 -0.24 2.37
N GLY A 538 3.53 -1.47 2.68
CA GLY A 538 3.49 -2.54 1.69
C GLY A 538 2.24 -2.46 0.80
N LEU A 539 2.14 -3.40 -0.14
CA LEU A 539 1.04 -3.47 -1.08
C LEU A 539 -0.06 -4.41 -0.60
N ILE A 540 -1.31 -4.09 -0.95
CA ILE A 540 -2.41 -5.04 -0.85
C ILE A 540 -2.33 -5.99 -2.04
N ARG A 541 -2.20 -7.28 -1.71
CA ARG A 541 -2.23 -8.40 -2.64
C ARG A 541 -3.60 -9.05 -2.59
N ASP A 542 -3.98 -9.69 -3.69
CA ASP A 542 -5.20 -10.50 -3.71
C ASP A 542 -5.10 -11.70 -2.75
N ALA A 543 -6.20 -12.45 -2.62
CA ALA A 543 -6.27 -13.60 -1.72
C ALA A 543 -5.22 -14.68 -2.03
N THR A 544 -4.73 -14.76 -3.28
CA THR A 544 -3.67 -15.69 -3.70
C THR A 544 -2.27 -15.20 -3.33
N GLY A 545 -2.09 -13.89 -3.12
CA GLY A 545 -0.79 -13.24 -2.89
C GLY A 545 -0.21 -12.55 -4.13
N THR A 546 -0.99 -12.39 -5.19
CA THR A 546 -0.54 -11.67 -6.40
C THR A 546 -0.77 -10.17 -6.22
N LYS A 547 0.13 -9.32 -6.75
CA LYS A 547 -0.04 -7.86 -6.77
C LYS A 547 -1.35 -7.54 -7.50
N MET A 548 -2.19 -6.68 -6.91
CA MET A 548 -3.39 -6.18 -7.57
C MET A 548 -3.02 -5.14 -8.62
N THR A 549 -3.37 -5.35 -9.88
CA THR A 549 -3.16 -4.37 -10.96
C THR A 549 -4.35 -4.35 -11.90
N LYS A 550 -4.68 -3.16 -12.45
CA LYS A 550 -5.77 -3.01 -13.42
C LYS A 550 -5.55 -3.91 -14.65
N SER A 551 -4.30 -4.09 -15.09
CA SER A 551 -3.93 -4.96 -16.21
C SER A 551 -4.26 -6.44 -15.99
N ARG A 552 -4.15 -6.93 -14.75
CA ARG A 552 -4.46 -8.33 -14.39
C ARG A 552 -5.94 -8.59 -14.09
N GLY A 553 -6.76 -7.53 -13.99
CA GLY A 553 -8.19 -7.65 -13.70
C GLY A 553 -8.52 -8.19 -12.30
N ASN A 554 -7.54 -8.28 -11.39
CA ASN A 554 -7.70 -8.75 -10.01
C ASN A 554 -7.90 -7.60 -9.00
N VAL A 555 -8.27 -6.42 -9.48
CA VAL A 555 -8.52 -5.23 -8.67
C VAL A 555 -9.91 -5.32 -8.03
N VAL A 556 -9.97 -5.03 -6.73
CA VAL A 556 -11.23 -4.86 -6.00
C VAL A 556 -11.46 -3.37 -5.79
N ASN A 557 -12.64 -2.87 -6.20
CA ASN A 557 -13.06 -1.51 -5.93
C ASN A 557 -13.27 -1.34 -4.41
N PRO A 558 -12.60 -0.38 -3.75
CA PRO A 558 -12.67 -0.21 -2.31
C PRO A 558 -14.07 0.17 -1.83
N LEU A 559 -14.86 0.87 -2.66
CA LEU A 559 -16.23 1.24 -2.32
C LEU A 559 -17.15 0.02 -2.21
N VAL A 560 -16.97 -1.01 -3.04
CA VAL A 560 -17.79 -2.23 -2.94
C VAL A 560 -17.59 -2.89 -1.57
N VAL A 561 -16.34 -2.92 -1.08
CA VAL A 561 -16.02 -3.47 0.24
C VAL A 561 -16.51 -2.53 1.35
N ALA A 562 -16.31 -1.22 1.22
CA ALA A 562 -16.77 -0.25 2.19
C ALA A 562 -18.31 -0.22 2.29
N GLU A 563 -19.05 -0.34 1.20
CA GLU A 563 -20.52 -0.44 1.21
C GLU A 563 -21.00 -1.72 1.93
N GLN A 564 -20.25 -2.82 1.80
CA GLN A 564 -20.62 -4.09 2.41
C GLN A 564 -20.39 -4.12 3.94
N TYR A 565 -19.31 -3.49 4.43
CA TYR A 565 -18.91 -3.58 5.85
C TYR A 565 -18.94 -2.25 6.62
N GLY A 566 -19.04 -1.12 5.94
CA GLY A 566 -18.80 0.23 6.44
C GLY A 566 -17.37 0.69 6.18
N ALA A 567 -17.19 1.99 5.88
CA ALA A 567 -15.89 2.62 5.68
C ALA A 567 -15.00 2.54 6.94
N ASP A 568 -15.57 2.65 8.13
CA ASP A 568 -14.79 2.49 9.38
C ASP A 568 -14.20 1.08 9.53
N ALA A 569 -15.02 0.05 9.26
CA ALA A 569 -14.58 -1.33 9.34
C ALA A 569 -13.52 -1.62 8.28
N PHE A 570 -13.69 -1.08 7.08
CA PHE A 570 -12.72 -1.15 5.99
C PHE A 570 -11.37 -0.56 6.41
N ARG A 571 -11.35 0.69 6.90
CA ARG A 571 -10.13 1.37 7.35
C ARG A 571 -9.44 0.60 8.48
N PHE A 572 -10.20 0.22 9.51
CA PHE A 572 -9.68 -0.51 10.65
C PHE A 572 -9.05 -1.85 10.24
N ALA A 573 -9.71 -2.60 9.36
CA ALA A 573 -9.18 -3.86 8.85
C ALA A 573 -7.86 -3.65 8.10
N LEU A 574 -7.80 -2.72 7.15
CA LEU A 574 -6.58 -2.46 6.37
C LEU A 574 -5.40 -2.04 7.26
N LEU A 575 -5.63 -1.18 8.24
CA LEU A 575 -4.58 -0.71 9.16
C LEU A 575 -4.07 -1.81 10.09
N THR A 576 -4.91 -2.75 10.49
CA THR A 576 -4.55 -3.83 11.42
C THR A 576 -4.04 -5.10 10.72
N MET A 577 -4.02 -5.12 9.38
CA MET A 577 -3.67 -6.29 8.57
C MET A 577 -2.18 -6.64 8.52
N GLY A 578 -1.29 -5.67 8.64
CA GLY A 578 0.16 -5.90 8.52
C GLY A 578 1.00 -4.83 9.20
N ALA A 579 2.31 -5.09 9.27
CA ALA A 579 3.29 -4.11 9.71
C ALA A 579 3.73 -3.21 8.54
N LEU A 580 4.22 -2.02 8.84
CA LEU A 580 4.73 -1.09 7.82
C LEU A 580 5.83 -1.73 6.94
N GLY A 581 5.76 -1.42 5.64
CA GLY A 581 6.62 -1.95 4.59
C GLY A 581 6.45 -3.43 4.27
N GLN A 582 5.44 -4.12 4.81
CA GLN A 582 5.14 -5.53 4.48
C GLN A 582 3.85 -5.63 3.68
N ASP A 583 3.88 -6.48 2.65
CA ASP A 583 2.68 -6.74 1.86
C ASP A 583 1.65 -7.51 2.69
N MET A 584 0.38 -7.27 2.37
CA MET A 584 -0.75 -7.90 3.06
C MET A 584 -1.73 -8.49 2.06
N LYS A 585 -2.25 -9.67 2.37
CA LYS A 585 -3.29 -10.32 1.55
C LYS A 585 -4.65 -9.82 1.99
N TYR A 586 -5.51 -9.47 1.04
CA TYR A 586 -6.91 -9.19 1.32
C TYR A 586 -7.56 -10.35 2.09
N SER A 587 -8.32 -10.04 3.15
CA SER A 587 -8.96 -11.02 4.03
C SER A 587 -10.37 -10.57 4.41
N GLU A 588 -11.36 -11.31 3.94
CA GLU A 588 -12.77 -11.06 4.24
C GLU A 588 -13.06 -11.27 5.74
N ASP A 589 -12.46 -12.28 6.35
CA ASP A 589 -12.61 -12.56 7.79
C ASP A 589 -12.18 -11.37 8.66
N ARG A 590 -11.14 -10.64 8.25
CA ARG A 590 -10.70 -9.42 8.94
C ARG A 590 -11.68 -8.26 8.76
N MET A 591 -12.31 -8.12 7.60
CA MET A 591 -13.39 -7.15 7.37
C MET A 591 -14.59 -7.45 8.27
N VAL A 592 -14.99 -8.73 8.38
CA VAL A 592 -16.06 -9.16 9.29
C VAL A 592 -15.70 -8.86 10.75
N ALA A 593 -14.47 -9.16 11.17
CA ALA A 593 -14.00 -8.88 12.52
C ALA A 593 -14.06 -7.38 12.85
N ALA A 594 -13.61 -6.52 11.93
CA ALA A 594 -13.66 -5.06 12.09
C ALA A 594 -15.10 -4.54 12.17
N ARG A 595 -16.01 -5.04 11.32
CA ARG A 595 -17.44 -4.71 11.41
C ARG A 595 -18.05 -5.13 12.74
N ASN A 596 -17.67 -6.31 13.25
CA ASN A 596 -18.14 -6.78 14.55
C ASN A 596 -17.62 -5.90 15.69
N PHE A 597 -16.39 -5.39 15.59
CA PHE A 597 -15.86 -4.39 16.53
C PHE A 597 -16.65 -3.07 16.48
N ALA A 598 -16.94 -2.54 15.28
CA ALA A 598 -17.80 -1.35 15.13
C ALA A 598 -19.16 -1.54 15.82
N ASN A 599 -19.79 -2.71 15.60
CA ASN A 599 -21.05 -3.06 16.27
C ASN A 599 -20.91 -3.21 17.80
N LYS A 600 -19.79 -3.74 18.30
CA LYS A 600 -19.53 -3.82 19.74
C LYS A 600 -19.39 -2.42 20.34
N LEU A 601 -18.62 -1.53 19.71
CA LEU A 601 -18.48 -0.13 20.11
C LEU A 601 -19.84 0.58 20.14
N TRP A 602 -20.65 0.41 19.10
CA TRP A 602 -22.02 0.95 19.03
C TRP A 602 -22.88 0.49 20.21
N ASN A 603 -22.88 -0.81 20.49
CA ASN A 603 -23.69 -1.38 21.57
C ASN A 603 -23.23 -0.96 22.96
N THR A 604 -21.92 -0.90 23.19
CA THR A 604 -21.33 -0.38 24.44
C THR A 604 -21.75 1.07 24.64
N SER A 605 -21.58 1.91 23.62
CA SER A 605 -21.92 3.34 23.67
C SER A 605 -23.41 3.56 23.84
N ARG A 606 -24.25 2.78 23.15
CA ARG A 606 -25.71 2.78 23.28
C ARG A 606 -26.14 2.46 24.71
N PHE A 607 -25.52 1.48 25.36
CA PHE A 607 -25.83 1.19 26.75
C PHE A 607 -25.52 2.40 27.64
N VAL A 608 -24.34 3.00 27.51
CA VAL A 608 -23.93 4.17 28.30
C VAL A 608 -24.89 5.34 28.07
N LEU A 609 -25.16 5.71 26.82
CA LEU A 609 -26.07 6.81 26.47
C LEU A 609 -27.48 6.64 27.04
N ILE A 610 -28.01 5.40 27.09
CA ILE A 610 -29.31 5.13 27.73
C ILE A 610 -29.26 5.43 29.24
N GLN A 611 -28.16 5.13 29.93
CA GLN A 611 -28.03 5.45 31.36
C GLN A 611 -27.84 6.95 31.64
N LEU A 612 -27.36 7.70 30.64
CA LEU A 612 -27.13 9.14 30.71
C LEU A 612 -28.36 9.98 30.33
N GLU A 613 -29.44 9.37 29.82
CA GLU A 613 -30.63 10.08 29.35
C GLU A 613 -31.18 11.03 30.44
N GLY A 614 -31.27 12.33 30.11
CA GLY A 614 -31.72 13.38 31.02
C GLY A 614 -30.68 13.84 32.07
N LYS A 615 -29.42 13.39 31.97
CA LYS A 615 -28.34 13.77 32.89
C LYS A 615 -27.27 14.60 32.18
N ARG A 616 -26.68 15.54 32.92
CA ARG A 616 -25.44 16.26 32.61
C ARG A 616 -24.44 15.93 33.70
N LEU A 617 -23.31 15.35 33.33
CA LEU A 617 -22.31 14.85 34.26
C LEU A 617 -21.04 15.69 34.20
N LYS A 618 -20.45 15.91 35.36
CA LYS A 618 -19.07 16.38 35.49
C LYS A 618 -18.11 15.21 35.34
N ARG A 619 -16.93 15.48 34.79
CA ARG A 619 -15.85 14.49 34.73
C ARG A 619 -15.36 14.13 36.14
N PRO A 620 -14.92 12.89 36.36
CA PRO A 620 -14.17 12.52 37.56
C PRO A 620 -13.00 13.48 37.77
N GLN A 621 -12.73 13.85 39.02
CA GLN A 621 -11.62 14.71 39.45
C GLN A 621 -10.67 13.90 40.35
N ALA A 622 -9.38 14.25 40.42
CA ALA A 622 -8.40 13.50 41.21
C ALA A 622 -8.84 13.24 42.66
N ASP A 623 -9.51 14.21 43.30
CA ASP A 623 -10.03 14.09 44.67
C ASP A 623 -11.14 13.02 44.82
N ASP A 624 -11.74 12.56 43.72
CA ASP A 624 -12.75 11.49 43.72
C ASP A 624 -12.12 10.10 43.96
N GLN A 625 -10.79 9.93 43.85
CA GLN A 625 -10.13 8.62 43.92
C GLN A 625 -10.47 7.84 45.20
N GLU A 626 -10.67 8.53 46.32
CA GLU A 626 -11.04 7.90 47.62
C GLU A 626 -12.48 7.37 47.65
N ILE A 627 -13.37 7.91 46.80
CA ILE A 627 -14.80 7.52 46.76
C ILE A 627 -15.12 6.59 45.58
N LEU A 628 -14.15 6.33 44.70
CA LEU A 628 -14.28 5.43 43.56
C LEU A 628 -14.05 3.97 43.99
N ALA A 629 -14.85 3.05 43.43
CA ALA A 629 -14.65 1.63 43.68
C ALA A 629 -13.40 1.12 42.97
N LEU A 630 -12.91 -0.04 43.38
CA LEU A 630 -11.73 -0.67 42.77
C LEU A 630 -11.82 -0.75 41.23
N GLU A 631 -12.95 -1.17 40.66
CA GLU A 631 -13.08 -1.27 39.20
C GLU A 631 -13.10 0.08 38.49
N ASP A 632 -13.52 1.16 39.16
CA ASP A 632 -13.50 2.53 38.60
C ASP A 632 -12.05 3.04 38.52
N ARG A 633 -11.32 2.93 39.64
CA ARG A 633 -9.90 3.31 39.74
C ARG A 633 -9.04 2.54 38.74
N TRP A 634 -9.29 1.24 38.63
CA TRP A 634 -8.61 0.38 37.66
C TRP A 634 -8.82 0.89 36.23
N LEU A 635 -10.06 1.10 35.79
CA LEU A 635 -10.33 1.48 34.41
C LEU A 635 -9.73 2.86 34.06
N LEU A 636 -9.77 3.82 34.99
CA LEU A 636 -9.15 5.13 34.81
C LEU A 636 -7.61 5.01 34.70
N SER A 637 -6.97 4.19 35.54
CA SER A 637 -5.53 3.91 35.43
C SER A 637 -5.16 3.27 34.08
N ARG A 638 -5.97 2.31 33.63
CA ARG A 638 -5.79 1.64 32.33
C ARG A 638 -5.97 2.58 31.15
N LEU A 639 -6.91 3.53 31.24
CA LEU A 639 -7.07 4.59 30.23
C LEU A 639 -5.81 5.46 30.12
N GLU A 640 -5.24 5.90 31.25
CA GLU A 640 -3.99 6.68 31.26
C GLU A 640 -2.82 5.89 30.63
N ARG A 641 -2.77 4.56 30.80
CA ARG A 641 -1.80 3.70 30.11
C ARG A 641 -2.03 3.67 28.61
N LEU A 642 -3.28 3.45 28.20
CA LEU A 642 -3.66 3.40 26.79
C LEU A 642 -3.30 4.71 26.08
N GLU A 643 -3.57 5.86 26.69
CA GLU A 643 -3.27 7.18 26.10
C GLU A 643 -1.77 7.38 25.86
N GLU A 644 -0.93 7.01 26.82
CA GLU A 644 0.54 7.08 26.68
C GLU A 644 1.06 6.11 25.62
N GLU A 645 0.55 4.87 25.61
CA GLU A 645 0.93 3.83 24.65
C GLU A 645 0.54 4.22 23.23
N VAL A 646 -0.70 4.66 23.01
CA VAL A 646 -1.21 5.05 21.69
C VAL A 646 -0.48 6.25 21.14
N ASP A 647 -0.23 7.29 21.95
CA ASP A 647 0.56 8.46 21.53
C ASP A 647 1.97 8.06 21.09
N SER A 648 2.62 7.16 21.84
CA SER A 648 3.95 6.63 21.50
C SER A 648 3.94 5.82 20.21
N LEU A 649 2.92 4.98 20.00
CA LEU A 649 2.77 4.16 18.80
C LEU A 649 2.51 5.01 17.56
N LEU A 650 1.66 6.04 17.64
CA LEU A 650 1.39 6.95 16.53
C LEU A 650 2.64 7.75 16.13
N LYS A 651 3.41 8.27 17.10
CA LYS A 651 4.73 8.89 16.86
C LYS A 651 5.75 7.96 16.20
N ALA A 652 5.59 6.65 16.39
CA ALA A 652 6.41 5.62 15.77
C ALA A 652 5.83 5.08 14.45
N PHE A 653 4.75 5.68 13.94
CA PHE A 653 3.99 5.23 12.77
C PHE A 653 3.39 3.80 12.91
N GLN A 654 3.29 3.27 14.13
CA GLN A 654 2.72 1.95 14.41
C GLN A 654 1.20 2.00 14.54
N VAL A 655 0.52 2.58 13.53
CA VAL A 655 -0.93 2.82 13.52
C VAL A 655 -1.74 1.55 13.75
N GLY A 656 -1.39 0.45 13.09
CA GLY A 656 -2.08 -0.84 13.25
C GLY A 656 -1.97 -1.42 14.66
N GLU A 657 -0.88 -1.12 15.39
CA GLU A 657 -0.74 -1.55 16.78
C GLU A 657 -1.52 -0.64 17.73
N ALA A 658 -1.51 0.68 17.49
CA ALA A 658 -2.35 1.63 18.22
C ALA A 658 -3.83 1.23 18.12
N ALA A 659 -4.30 0.91 16.91
CA ALA A 659 -5.65 0.42 16.64
C ALA A 659 -6.01 -0.82 17.47
N ARG A 660 -5.11 -1.81 17.54
CA ARG A 660 -5.29 -3.04 18.34
C ARG A 660 -5.37 -2.74 19.84
N ARG A 661 -4.47 -1.90 20.37
CA ARG A 661 -4.50 -1.50 21.79
C ARG A 661 -5.81 -0.83 22.18
N ILE A 662 -6.31 0.07 21.32
CA ILE A 662 -7.60 0.74 21.53
C ILE A 662 -8.75 -0.28 21.49
N GLN A 663 -8.75 -1.19 20.51
CA GLN A 663 -9.75 -2.25 20.42
C GLN A 663 -9.73 -3.16 21.67
N ASP A 664 -8.56 -3.61 22.08
CA ASP A 664 -8.39 -4.50 23.24
C ASP A 664 -8.90 -3.83 24.52
N PHE A 665 -8.66 -2.53 24.70
CA PHE A 665 -9.19 -1.77 25.82
C PHE A 665 -10.72 -1.60 25.75
N ILE A 666 -11.26 -1.09 24.63
CA ILE A 666 -12.71 -0.82 24.48
C ILE A 666 -13.52 -2.12 24.60
N TRP A 667 -13.07 -3.17 23.93
CA TRP A 667 -13.77 -4.45 23.93
C TRP A 667 -13.46 -5.25 25.19
N GLY A 668 -12.17 -5.53 25.42
CA GLY A 668 -11.70 -6.48 26.42
C GLY A 668 -11.72 -5.96 27.84
N GLU A 669 -11.50 -4.66 28.08
CA GLU A 669 -11.46 -4.07 29.43
C GLU A 669 -12.76 -3.32 29.77
N LEU A 670 -13.14 -2.35 28.93
CA LEU A 670 -14.35 -1.55 29.13
C LEU A 670 -15.62 -2.40 28.98
N ALA A 671 -15.85 -3.03 27.83
CA ALA A 671 -17.13 -3.67 27.55
C ALA A 671 -17.29 -5.04 28.23
N ASP A 672 -16.25 -5.87 28.26
CA ASP A 672 -16.35 -7.24 28.78
C ASP A 672 -16.24 -7.32 30.31
N TRP A 673 -15.59 -6.35 30.97
CA TRP A 673 -15.44 -6.31 32.42
C TRP A 673 -16.14 -5.11 33.05
N TYR A 674 -15.63 -3.89 32.83
CA TYR A 674 -16.08 -2.74 33.61
C TYR A 674 -17.58 -2.44 33.45
N LEU A 675 -18.08 -2.46 32.21
CA LEU A 675 -19.50 -2.27 31.89
C LEU A 675 -20.37 -3.32 32.58
N GLU A 676 -19.93 -4.58 32.63
CA GLU A 676 -20.70 -5.66 33.26
C GLU A 676 -20.67 -5.59 34.79
N MET A 677 -19.54 -5.19 35.38
CA MET A 677 -19.39 -5.02 36.82
C MET A 677 -20.18 -3.81 37.34
N SER A 678 -20.06 -2.67 36.66
CA SER A 678 -20.75 -1.42 37.01
C SER A 678 -22.28 -1.53 36.96
N LYS A 679 -22.85 -2.39 36.11
CA LYS A 679 -24.31 -2.68 36.07
C LYS A 679 -24.89 -3.11 37.40
N VAL A 680 -24.10 -3.72 38.30
CA VAL A 680 -24.56 -4.08 39.64
C VAL A 680 -24.80 -2.82 40.45
N ARG A 681 -23.78 -1.97 40.58
CA ARG A 681 -23.84 -0.71 41.34
C ARG A 681 -24.85 0.29 40.77
N ILE A 682 -24.93 0.42 39.44
CA ILE A 682 -25.92 1.29 38.77
C ILE A 682 -27.35 0.87 39.12
N ARG A 683 -27.66 -0.44 39.16
CA ARG A 683 -28.99 -0.94 39.54
C ARG A 683 -29.33 -0.71 41.02
N GLU A 684 -28.31 -0.60 41.87
CA GLU A 684 -28.45 -0.27 43.28
C GLU A 684 -28.54 1.25 43.54
N GLY A 685 -28.46 2.07 42.48
CA GLY A 685 -28.64 3.52 42.54
C GLY A 685 -27.33 4.31 42.69
N ASP A 686 -26.16 3.68 42.57
CA ASP A 686 -24.87 4.37 42.53
C ASP A 686 -24.65 5.02 41.15
N GLU A 687 -24.54 6.35 41.13
CA GLU A 687 -24.33 7.11 39.91
C GLU A 687 -22.84 7.36 39.58
N ARG A 688 -21.91 7.08 40.51
CA ARG A 688 -20.47 7.29 40.29
C ARG A 688 -19.92 6.56 39.06
N PRO A 689 -20.33 5.31 38.74
CA PRO A 689 -19.88 4.65 37.51
C PRO A 689 -20.28 5.39 36.23
N LEU A 690 -21.33 6.21 36.25
CA LEU A 690 -21.80 6.92 35.06
C LEU A 690 -20.81 8.01 34.63
N SER A 691 -20.19 8.73 35.57
CA SER A 691 -19.18 9.74 35.25
C SER A 691 -17.91 9.09 34.69
N VAL A 692 -17.49 7.96 35.25
CA VAL A 692 -16.35 7.16 34.77
C VAL A 692 -16.64 6.59 33.38
N LEU A 693 -17.82 5.98 33.16
CA LEU A 693 -18.23 5.48 31.85
C LEU A 693 -18.25 6.59 30.79
N ALA A 694 -18.79 7.76 31.11
CA ALA A 694 -18.85 8.89 30.20
C ALA A 694 -17.45 9.42 29.86
N HIS A 695 -16.57 9.54 30.87
CA HIS A 695 -15.18 9.97 30.70
C HIS A 695 -14.38 8.99 29.83
N VAL A 696 -14.41 7.71 30.16
CA VAL A 696 -13.67 6.67 29.42
C VAL A 696 -14.21 6.52 28.01
N LEU A 697 -15.53 6.61 27.81
CA LEU A 697 -16.11 6.53 26.47
C LEU A 697 -15.71 7.74 25.61
N ASP A 698 -15.72 8.96 26.15
CA ASP A 698 -15.27 10.16 25.44
C ASP A 698 -13.80 10.03 25.00
N HIS A 699 -12.91 9.63 25.90
CA HIS A 699 -11.49 9.45 25.59
C HIS A 699 -11.28 8.29 24.60
N GLY A 700 -11.94 7.16 24.81
CA GLY A 700 -11.87 6.01 23.90
C GLY A 700 -12.35 6.34 22.48
N LEU A 701 -13.44 7.11 22.33
CA LEU A 701 -13.94 7.57 21.04
C LEU A 701 -12.95 8.52 20.35
N ARG A 702 -12.34 9.45 21.09
CA ARG A 702 -11.31 10.35 20.54
C ARG A 702 -10.04 9.62 20.12
N LEU A 703 -9.56 8.65 20.91
CA LEU A 703 -8.41 7.83 20.57
C LEU A 703 -8.65 7.03 19.28
N LEU A 704 -9.87 6.51 19.10
CA LEU A 704 -10.24 5.71 17.93
C LEU A 704 -10.59 6.56 16.70
N HIS A 705 -10.92 7.84 16.87
CA HIS A 705 -11.44 8.70 15.80
C HIS A 705 -10.53 8.80 14.56
N PRO A 706 -9.20 8.93 14.69
CA PRO A 706 -8.33 8.92 13.51
C PRO A 706 -8.49 7.67 12.61
N ILE A 707 -8.87 6.54 13.21
CA ILE A 707 -8.91 5.22 12.56
C ILE A 707 -10.33 4.92 12.05
N MET A 708 -11.35 5.12 12.91
CA MET A 708 -12.77 4.87 12.61
C MET A 708 -13.58 6.17 12.77
N PRO A 709 -13.44 7.13 11.83
CA PRO A 709 -13.92 8.47 12.03
C PRO A 709 -15.45 8.63 12.04
N PHE A 710 -16.21 7.79 11.34
CA PHE A 710 -17.65 8.04 11.17
C PHE A 710 -18.45 7.61 12.41
N ILE A 711 -18.29 6.36 12.84
CA ILE A 711 -18.97 5.82 14.02
C ILE A 711 -18.58 6.60 15.28
N THR A 712 -17.30 7.01 15.40
CA THR A 712 -16.84 7.73 16.57
C THR A 712 -17.45 9.12 16.64
N GLU A 713 -17.55 9.84 15.52
CA GLU A 713 -18.19 11.15 15.44
C GLU A 713 -19.68 11.07 15.81
N GLU A 714 -20.40 10.08 15.28
CA GLU A 714 -21.83 9.90 15.58
C GLU A 714 -22.09 9.60 17.07
N LEU A 715 -21.27 8.73 17.65
CA LEU A 715 -21.39 8.35 19.06
C LEU A 715 -20.97 9.49 19.99
N TRP A 716 -19.87 10.17 19.66
CA TRP A 716 -19.34 11.28 20.45
C TRP A 716 -20.27 12.49 20.41
N GLY A 717 -20.85 12.79 19.24
CA GLY A 717 -21.81 13.86 19.05
C GLY A 717 -23.03 13.75 19.96
N LYS A 718 -23.45 12.54 20.32
CA LYS A 718 -24.52 12.28 21.30
C LYS A 718 -24.00 12.29 22.74
N LEU A 719 -22.78 11.79 22.97
CA LEU A 719 -22.17 11.79 24.29
C LEU A 719 -21.90 13.19 24.82
N GLN A 720 -21.46 14.13 23.98
CA GLN A 720 -21.17 15.51 24.38
C GLN A 720 -22.40 16.25 24.95
N GLU A 721 -23.63 15.85 24.58
CA GLU A 721 -24.87 16.42 25.13
C GLU A 721 -25.04 16.12 26.63
N HIS A 722 -24.29 15.15 27.15
CA HIS A 722 -24.34 14.70 28.54
C HIS A 722 -23.12 15.13 29.36
N LEU A 723 -22.13 15.79 28.76
CA LEU A 723 -20.91 16.24 29.43
C LEU A 723 -21.02 17.71 29.80
N ASP A 724 -20.69 18.08 31.04
CA ASP A 724 -20.66 19.46 31.54
C ASP A 724 -19.30 20.14 31.25
N ASP A 725 -18.84 20.03 30.00
CA ASP A 725 -17.59 20.60 29.50
C ASP A 725 -17.86 21.53 28.30
N ASP A 726 -16.98 22.51 28.09
CA ASP A 726 -16.94 23.29 26.85
C ASP A 726 -16.16 22.49 25.79
N LEU A 727 -16.88 21.70 24.99
CA LEU A 727 -16.32 20.81 23.98
C LEU A 727 -16.39 21.43 22.58
N ALA A 728 -15.49 20.98 21.70
CA ALA A 728 -15.49 21.37 20.30
C ALA A 728 -16.82 20.97 19.62
N SER A 729 -17.19 21.67 18.54
CA SER A 729 -18.45 21.39 17.83
C SER A 729 -18.48 20.04 17.10
N ALA A 730 -17.32 19.42 16.87
CA ALA A 730 -17.16 18.15 16.18
C ALA A 730 -15.94 17.40 16.74
N LEU A 731 -15.97 16.07 16.72
CA LEU A 731 -14.91 15.21 17.25
C LEU A 731 -13.62 15.35 16.45
N ILE A 732 -13.70 15.50 15.12
CA ILE A 732 -12.54 15.69 14.23
C ILE A 732 -11.66 16.91 14.57
N VAL A 733 -12.20 17.89 15.31
CA VAL A 733 -11.46 19.09 15.81
C VAL A 733 -11.38 19.14 17.33
N ALA A 734 -11.83 18.10 18.03
CA ALA A 734 -11.67 17.98 19.47
C ALA A 734 -10.22 17.66 19.84
N SER A 735 -9.76 18.13 21.00
CA SER A 735 -8.41 17.82 21.46
C SER A 735 -8.22 16.32 21.67
N TYR A 736 -7.12 15.79 21.14
CA TYR A 736 -6.70 14.41 21.33
C TYR A 736 -6.35 14.15 22.81
N PRO A 737 -6.84 13.07 23.42
CA PRO A 737 -6.55 12.75 24.82
C PRO A 737 -5.05 12.59 25.06
N LYS A 738 -4.60 13.07 26.23
CA LYS A 738 -3.22 12.92 26.69
C LYS A 738 -3.24 12.49 28.14
N SER A 739 -2.43 11.48 28.42
CA SER A 739 -2.20 11.01 29.78
C SER A 739 -1.75 12.17 30.66
N SER A 740 -2.49 12.39 31.74
CA SER A 740 -2.15 13.33 32.79
C SER A 740 -1.37 12.66 33.92
N ASN A 741 -1.28 11.32 33.87
CA ASN A 741 -0.84 10.43 34.93
C ASN A 741 -1.61 10.57 36.25
N MET A 742 -2.71 11.33 36.29
CA MET A 742 -3.43 11.61 37.53
C MET A 742 -4.14 10.38 38.09
N TRP A 743 -4.57 9.46 37.21
CA TRP A 743 -5.31 8.25 37.60
C TRP A 743 -4.47 6.99 37.71
N ARG A 744 -3.13 7.10 37.62
CA ARG A 744 -2.25 5.93 37.67
C ARG A 744 -2.35 5.26 39.04
N ASP A 745 -2.73 3.98 39.03
CA ASP A 745 -2.99 3.18 40.22
C ASP A 745 -2.59 1.72 40.00
N GLU A 746 -1.29 1.43 40.14
CA GLU A 746 -0.75 0.09 39.88
C GLU A 746 -1.31 -0.96 40.86
N THR A 747 -1.70 -0.52 42.06
CA THR A 747 -2.33 -1.40 43.06
C THR A 747 -3.74 -1.80 42.61
N ALA A 748 -4.55 -0.85 42.14
CA ALA A 748 -5.86 -1.17 41.57
C ALA A 748 -5.75 -2.07 40.33
N GLU A 749 -4.76 -1.84 39.48
CA GLU A 749 -4.48 -2.70 38.31
C GLU A 749 -4.13 -4.14 38.71
N ALA A 750 -3.22 -4.33 39.66
CA ALA A 750 -2.84 -5.66 40.13
C ALA A 750 -4.03 -6.38 40.80
N ALA A 751 -4.77 -5.68 41.65
CA ALA A 751 -5.95 -6.21 42.34
C ALA A 751 -7.05 -6.61 41.35
N MET A 752 -7.38 -5.77 40.37
CA MET A 752 -8.39 -6.10 39.35
C MET A 752 -7.93 -7.20 38.40
N SER A 753 -6.65 -7.26 38.04
CA SER A 753 -6.11 -8.36 37.26
C SER A 753 -6.34 -9.71 37.98
N HIS A 754 -6.15 -9.75 39.30
CA HIS A 754 -6.43 -10.93 40.10
C HIS A 754 -7.92 -11.32 40.09
N VAL A 755 -8.82 -10.35 40.28
CA VAL A 755 -10.28 -10.56 40.22
C VAL A 755 -10.72 -11.11 38.86
N ILE A 756 -10.17 -10.56 37.77
CA ILE A 756 -10.44 -11.00 36.40
C ILE A 756 -10.00 -12.46 36.20
N GLU A 757 -8.80 -12.82 36.64
CA GLU A 757 -8.30 -14.19 36.53
C GLU A 757 -9.09 -15.19 37.39
N VAL A 758 -9.52 -14.79 38.60
CA VAL A 758 -10.43 -15.59 39.43
C VAL A 758 -11.76 -15.82 38.70
N ASN A 759 -12.34 -14.78 38.09
CA ASN A 759 -13.57 -14.91 37.31
C ASN A 759 -13.40 -15.80 36.08
N ARG A 760 -12.28 -15.70 35.37
CA ARG A 760 -11.92 -16.61 34.27
C ARG A 760 -11.79 -18.05 34.75
N ALA A 761 -11.10 -18.29 35.86
CA ALA A 761 -10.96 -19.62 36.45
C ALA A 761 -12.32 -20.22 36.83
N ILE A 762 -13.23 -19.44 37.42
CA ILE A 762 -14.60 -19.89 37.71
C ILE A 762 -15.33 -20.27 36.42
N ARG A 763 -15.31 -19.40 35.40
CA ARG A 763 -15.99 -19.65 34.11
C ARG A 763 -15.44 -20.91 33.42
N ASN A 764 -14.12 -21.09 33.45
CA ASN A 764 -13.44 -22.25 32.90
C ASN A 764 -13.82 -23.54 33.65
N LEU A 765 -13.81 -23.52 34.99
CA LEU A 765 -14.26 -24.66 35.80
C LEU A 765 -15.72 -25.02 35.51
N ARG A 766 -16.59 -24.03 35.38
CA ARG A 766 -18.00 -24.27 35.02
C ARG A 766 -18.12 -24.94 33.66
N ALA A 767 -17.38 -24.45 32.65
CA ALA A 767 -17.39 -25.03 31.31
C ALA A 767 -16.83 -26.47 31.31
N GLU A 768 -15.69 -26.69 31.97
CA GLU A 768 -15.04 -28.00 32.06
C GLU A 768 -15.93 -29.05 32.74
N LYS A 769 -16.62 -28.64 33.82
CA LYS A 769 -17.51 -29.51 34.60
C LYS A 769 -18.94 -29.53 34.08
N GLY A 770 -19.21 -28.92 32.91
CA GLY A 770 -20.53 -28.95 32.28
C GLY A 770 -21.64 -28.28 33.11
N VAL A 771 -21.30 -27.34 33.97
CA VAL A 771 -22.30 -26.62 34.78
C VAL A 771 -23.17 -25.77 33.87
N GLU A 772 -24.48 -25.96 33.95
CA GLU A 772 -25.46 -25.26 33.11
C GLU A 772 -25.24 -23.73 33.13
N ALA A 773 -25.37 -23.09 31.96
CA ALA A 773 -25.11 -21.66 31.78
C ALA A 773 -26.00 -20.76 32.67
N GLY A 774 -27.24 -21.20 32.96
CA GLY A 774 -28.20 -20.50 33.83
C GLY A 774 -28.00 -20.73 35.33
N ALA A 775 -27.27 -21.78 35.73
CA ALA A 775 -27.09 -22.15 37.13
C ALA A 775 -26.27 -21.11 37.89
N ARG A 776 -26.57 -20.95 39.19
CA ARG A 776 -25.84 -20.09 40.13
C ARG A 776 -25.23 -20.91 41.28
N PRO A 777 -24.18 -21.71 40.99
CA PRO A 777 -23.56 -22.57 41.99
C PRO A 777 -22.92 -21.76 43.12
N LYS A 778 -22.78 -22.40 44.29
CA LYS A 778 -21.95 -21.84 45.36
C LYS A 778 -20.48 -21.98 44.98
N VAL A 779 -19.70 -20.93 45.24
CA VAL A 779 -18.26 -20.92 45.00
C VAL A 779 -17.59 -20.35 46.23
N PHE A 780 -16.65 -21.09 46.80
CA PHE A 780 -15.82 -20.59 47.88
C PHE A 780 -14.51 -20.07 47.29
N LEU A 781 -14.15 -18.84 47.63
CA LEU A 781 -12.91 -18.17 47.25
C LEU A 781 -12.04 -18.08 48.50
N ARG A 782 -11.09 -18.99 48.62
CA ARG A 782 -10.24 -19.13 49.81
C ARG A 782 -8.91 -18.44 49.58
N THR A 783 -8.59 -17.40 50.35
CA THR A 783 -7.37 -16.60 50.19
C THR A 783 -7.01 -15.89 51.49
N ASP A 784 -5.72 -15.65 51.71
CA ASP A 784 -5.22 -14.91 52.86
C ASP A 784 -4.79 -13.49 52.47
N GLU A 785 -4.29 -13.30 51.25
CA GLU A 785 -3.78 -12.00 50.78
C GLU A 785 -4.83 -11.15 50.06
N GLN A 786 -5.78 -11.77 49.34
CA GLN A 786 -6.70 -11.08 48.43
C GLN A 786 -8.13 -10.97 48.97
N ALA A 787 -8.33 -11.22 50.27
CA ALA A 787 -9.65 -11.30 50.87
C ALA A 787 -10.42 -9.98 50.77
N GLU A 788 -9.77 -8.83 51.00
CA GLU A 788 -10.39 -7.51 50.90
C GLU A 788 -10.84 -7.20 49.46
N THR A 789 -9.94 -7.36 48.49
CA THR A 789 -10.19 -7.20 47.05
C THR A 789 -11.39 -8.03 46.56
N LEU A 790 -11.42 -9.32 46.89
CA LEU A 790 -12.50 -10.23 46.48
C LEU A 790 -13.80 -9.94 47.21
N GLN A 791 -13.73 -9.44 48.45
CA GLN A 791 -14.89 -9.05 49.22
C GLN A 791 -15.52 -7.76 48.67
N GLU A 792 -14.71 -6.77 48.29
CA GLU A 792 -15.16 -5.53 47.64
C GLU A 792 -15.87 -5.83 46.31
N THR A 793 -15.25 -6.67 45.47
CA THR A 793 -15.78 -7.02 44.14
C THR A 793 -16.77 -8.19 44.14
N LYS A 794 -17.17 -8.69 45.31
CA LYS A 794 -17.95 -9.93 45.49
C LYS A 794 -19.25 -9.93 44.68
N GLN A 795 -20.00 -8.83 44.71
CA GLN A 795 -21.28 -8.73 44.01
C GLN A 795 -21.10 -8.68 42.49
N ALA A 796 -20.08 -7.96 42.02
CA ALA A 796 -19.71 -7.90 40.62
C ALA A 796 -19.30 -9.28 40.11
N THR A 797 -18.44 -9.99 40.84
CA THR A 797 -18.03 -11.38 40.58
C THR A 797 -19.23 -12.34 40.57
N ALA A 798 -20.18 -12.19 41.49
CA ALA A 798 -21.42 -12.96 41.50
C ALA A 798 -22.22 -12.77 40.21
N PHE A 799 -22.29 -11.54 39.70
CA PHE A 799 -23.01 -11.20 38.49
C PHE A 799 -22.29 -11.68 37.21
N THR A 800 -21.02 -11.33 37.05
CA THR A 800 -20.22 -11.61 35.84
C THR A 800 -19.92 -13.09 35.66
N SER A 801 -19.75 -13.84 36.76
CA SER A 801 -19.52 -15.29 36.72
C SER A 801 -20.80 -16.11 36.93
N ARG A 802 -21.94 -15.47 37.22
CA ARG A 802 -23.24 -16.08 37.55
C ARG A 802 -23.12 -17.13 38.65
N ILE A 803 -22.60 -16.74 39.81
CA ILE A 803 -22.35 -17.62 40.95
C ILE A 803 -22.91 -17.04 42.25
N LYS A 804 -22.84 -17.81 43.34
CA LYS A 804 -23.00 -17.35 44.72
C LYS A 804 -21.63 -17.45 45.41
N PRO A 805 -20.82 -16.37 45.40
CA PRO A 805 -19.47 -16.41 45.94
C PRO A 805 -19.47 -16.26 47.46
N GLU A 806 -18.54 -16.92 48.13
CA GLU A 806 -18.23 -16.78 49.55
C GLU A 806 -16.72 -16.65 49.72
N VAL A 807 -16.25 -15.52 50.26
CA VAL A 807 -14.83 -15.23 50.45
C VAL A 807 -14.46 -15.65 51.86
N THR A 808 -13.44 -16.50 52.00
CA THR A 808 -12.99 -17.04 53.29
C THR A 808 -11.46 -17.11 53.34
N THR A 809 -10.89 -17.35 54.53
CA THR A 809 -9.43 -17.62 54.65
C THR A 809 -9.07 -19.00 54.10
N SER A 810 -7.80 -19.21 53.78
CA SER A 810 -7.31 -20.47 53.21
C SER A 810 -7.54 -21.67 54.14
N ASP A 811 -7.45 -21.45 55.46
CA ASP A 811 -7.66 -22.47 56.51
C ASP A 811 -9.13 -22.87 56.70
N THR A 812 -10.08 -22.13 56.11
CA THR A 812 -11.51 -22.38 56.31
C THR A 812 -11.90 -23.73 55.69
N GLN A 813 -12.47 -24.61 56.50
CA GLN A 813 -12.93 -25.93 56.07
C GLN A 813 -14.22 -25.80 55.24
N LEU A 814 -14.19 -26.36 54.02
CA LEU A 814 -15.35 -26.34 53.12
C LEU A 814 -16.51 -27.20 53.70
N PRO A 815 -17.78 -26.79 53.51
CA PRO A 815 -18.92 -27.63 53.85
C PRO A 815 -18.90 -28.98 53.10
N ALA A 816 -19.54 -30.02 53.64
CA ALA A 816 -19.64 -31.31 52.98
C ALA A 816 -20.28 -31.19 51.58
N GLY A 817 -19.62 -31.73 50.57
CA GLY A 817 -20.06 -31.68 49.16
C GLY A 817 -18.92 -32.03 48.21
N GLU A 818 -19.24 -32.18 46.92
CA GLU A 818 -18.24 -32.31 45.86
C GLU A 818 -17.89 -30.94 45.27
N TYR A 819 -16.59 -30.73 45.04
CA TYR A 819 -16.05 -29.47 44.55
C TYR A 819 -15.08 -29.70 43.39
N ALA A 820 -15.11 -28.79 42.42
CA ALA A 820 -14.04 -28.63 41.46
C ALA A 820 -13.14 -27.45 41.87
N PHE A 821 -11.82 -27.64 41.76
CA PHE A 821 -10.84 -26.70 42.25
C PHE A 821 -10.03 -26.07 41.12
N ALA A 822 -9.75 -24.78 41.24
CA ALA A 822 -8.73 -24.08 40.47
C ALA A 822 -7.94 -23.17 41.41
N ARG A 823 -6.75 -22.75 41.00
CA ARG A 823 -5.92 -21.83 41.78
C ARG A 823 -5.43 -20.68 40.92
N VAL A 824 -5.53 -19.47 41.46
CA VAL A 824 -5.08 -18.22 40.85
C VAL A 824 -4.28 -17.47 41.91
N GLY A 825 -2.95 -17.41 41.77
CA GLY A 825 -2.08 -16.87 42.81
C GLY A 825 -2.34 -17.53 44.17
N ASP A 826 -2.58 -16.72 45.20
CA ASP A 826 -2.94 -17.17 46.55
C ASP A 826 -4.38 -17.72 46.64
N THR A 827 -5.28 -17.30 45.75
CA THR A 827 -6.70 -17.65 45.83
C THR A 827 -7.00 -19.05 45.27
N GLU A 828 -7.56 -19.91 46.12
CA GLU A 828 -8.16 -21.17 45.70
C GLU A 828 -9.66 -20.99 45.43
N VAL A 829 -10.09 -21.41 44.25
CA VAL A 829 -11.48 -21.39 43.81
C VAL A 829 -12.05 -22.78 43.98
N ALA A 830 -13.04 -22.94 44.87
CA ALA A 830 -13.77 -24.19 45.06
C ALA A 830 -15.22 -24.05 44.57
N LEU A 831 -15.49 -24.57 43.37
CA LEU A 831 -16.81 -24.60 42.74
C LEU A 831 -17.61 -25.79 43.26
N ALA A 832 -18.71 -25.55 43.97
CA ALA A 832 -19.62 -26.61 44.39
C ALA A 832 -20.31 -27.20 43.16
N LEU A 833 -20.15 -28.51 42.97
CA LEU A 833 -20.82 -29.24 41.91
C LEU A 833 -22.25 -29.59 42.36
N PRO A 834 -23.24 -29.56 41.44
CA PRO A 834 -24.55 -30.13 41.75
C PRO A 834 -24.36 -31.60 42.13
N GLU A 835 -25.19 -32.11 43.05
CA GLU A 835 -25.27 -33.56 43.29
C GLU A 835 -25.57 -34.21 41.94
N VAL A 836 -24.59 -34.94 41.42
CA VAL A 836 -24.72 -35.58 40.11
C VAL A 836 -25.69 -36.72 40.29
N ASP A 837 -26.88 -36.60 39.72
CA ASP A 837 -27.70 -37.77 39.43
C ASP A 837 -26.95 -38.55 38.32
N LEU A 838 -26.13 -39.50 38.76
CA LEU A 838 -25.33 -40.35 37.88
C LEU A 838 -26.20 -41.07 36.84
N SER A 839 -27.50 -41.25 37.11
CA SER A 839 -28.44 -41.81 36.15
C SER A 839 -28.81 -40.80 35.06
N ALA A 840 -29.10 -39.55 35.41
CA ALA A 840 -29.45 -38.49 34.47
C ALA A 840 -28.25 -38.02 33.61
N GLU A 841 -27.05 -37.93 34.18
CA GLU A 841 -25.84 -37.57 33.42
C GLU A 841 -25.44 -38.69 32.45
N ARG A 842 -25.61 -39.95 32.86
CA ARG A 842 -25.47 -41.09 31.96
C ARG A 842 -26.48 -41.05 30.83
N GLU A 843 -27.75 -40.79 31.13
CA GLU A 843 -28.82 -40.68 30.12
C GLU A 843 -28.54 -39.54 29.12
N ARG A 844 -28.03 -38.39 29.60
CA ARG A 844 -27.60 -37.26 28.75
C ARG A 844 -26.45 -37.63 27.83
N LEU A 845 -25.41 -38.28 28.34
CA LEU A 845 -24.26 -38.70 27.54
C LEU A 845 -24.62 -39.82 26.56
N GLU A 846 -25.51 -40.73 26.94
CA GLU A 846 -26.09 -41.74 26.05
C GLU A 846 -26.89 -41.08 24.92
N GLN A 847 -27.66 -40.02 25.21
CA GLN A 847 -28.39 -39.25 24.21
C GLN A 847 -27.45 -38.48 23.26
N GLU A 848 -26.41 -37.82 23.77
CA GLU A 848 -25.40 -37.17 22.94
C GLU A 848 -24.62 -38.17 22.06
N LEU A 849 -24.39 -39.39 22.58
CA LEU A 849 -23.76 -40.47 21.80
C LEU A 849 -24.66 -40.93 20.66
N ILE A 850 -25.98 -41.05 20.90
CA ILE A 850 -26.97 -41.38 19.86
C ILE A 850 -26.98 -40.30 18.76
N GLU A 851 -26.90 -39.02 19.13
CA GLU A 851 -26.85 -37.91 18.17
C GLU A 851 -25.55 -37.93 17.35
N ALA A 852 -24.41 -38.14 18.01
CA ALA A 852 -23.10 -38.25 17.35
C ALA A 852 -23.06 -39.44 16.39
N ASP A 853 -23.54 -40.62 16.80
CA ASP A 853 -23.62 -41.81 15.95
C ASP A 853 -24.61 -41.61 14.79
N GLY A 854 -25.71 -40.89 15.01
CA GLY A 854 -26.65 -40.49 13.96
C GLY A 854 -26.04 -39.54 12.93
N GLN A 855 -25.17 -38.63 13.37
CA GLN A 855 -24.42 -37.74 12.49
C GLN A 855 -23.36 -38.50 11.68
N ILE A 856 -22.61 -39.41 12.31
CA ILE A 856 -21.65 -40.31 11.64
C ILE A 856 -22.35 -41.08 10.52
N ALA A 857 -23.47 -41.74 10.82
CA ALA A 857 -24.20 -42.52 9.83
C ALA A 857 -24.70 -41.69 8.63
N ARG A 858 -25.10 -40.42 8.84
CA ARG A 858 -25.49 -39.52 7.75
C ARG A 858 -24.30 -39.13 6.89
N LEU A 859 -23.17 -38.78 7.51
CA LEU A 859 -21.96 -38.36 6.84
C LEU A 859 -21.33 -39.52 6.05
N GLU A 860 -21.26 -40.72 6.63
CA GLU A 860 -20.82 -41.94 5.93
C GLU A 860 -21.71 -42.25 4.73
N LYS A 861 -23.04 -42.14 4.88
CA LYS A 861 -23.98 -42.35 3.76
C LYS A 861 -23.83 -41.32 2.64
N GLN A 862 -23.50 -40.08 2.98
CA GLN A 862 -23.25 -39.03 2.01
C GLN A 862 -21.90 -39.22 1.30
N LEU A 863 -20.86 -39.61 2.05
CA LEU A 863 -19.51 -39.85 1.54
C LEU A 863 -19.34 -41.18 0.81
N SER A 864 -20.29 -42.11 0.96
CA SER A 864 -20.38 -43.36 0.18
C SER A 864 -21.21 -43.21 -1.10
N ASN A 865 -21.84 -42.06 -1.33
CA ASN A 865 -22.62 -41.80 -2.53
C ASN A 865 -21.70 -41.34 -3.68
N GLU A 866 -21.46 -42.23 -4.64
CA GLU A 866 -20.59 -41.96 -5.81
C GLU A 866 -21.00 -40.70 -6.57
N ARG A 867 -22.31 -40.42 -6.70
CA ARG A 867 -22.80 -39.19 -7.36
C ARG A 867 -22.45 -37.91 -6.61
N PHE A 868 -22.33 -37.97 -5.28
CA PHE A 868 -21.93 -36.81 -4.47
C PHE A 868 -20.42 -36.57 -4.62
N LEU A 869 -19.60 -37.63 -4.58
CA LEU A 869 -18.16 -37.54 -4.76
C LEU A 869 -17.76 -37.01 -6.15
N GLU A 870 -18.51 -37.34 -7.19
CA GLU A 870 -18.24 -36.88 -8.56
C GLU A 870 -18.73 -35.45 -8.86
N ARG A 871 -19.80 -34.98 -8.19
CA ARG A 871 -20.46 -33.70 -8.51
C ARG A 871 -20.16 -32.58 -7.53
N ALA A 872 -19.79 -32.89 -6.30
CA ALA A 872 -19.46 -31.88 -5.31
C ALA A 872 -18.02 -31.36 -5.54
N PRO A 873 -17.77 -30.05 -5.33
CA PRO A 873 -16.41 -29.51 -5.34
C PRO A 873 -15.50 -30.25 -4.34
N ALA A 874 -14.22 -30.41 -4.68
CA ALA A 874 -13.25 -31.11 -3.84
C ALA A 874 -13.12 -30.53 -2.41
N THR A 875 -13.30 -29.21 -2.27
CA THR A 875 -13.32 -28.52 -0.97
C THR A 875 -14.48 -28.98 -0.09
N VAL A 876 -15.68 -29.12 -0.65
CA VAL A 876 -16.88 -29.59 0.06
C VAL A 876 -16.74 -31.04 0.50
N VAL A 877 -16.19 -31.90 -0.36
CA VAL A 877 -15.92 -33.31 0.00
C VAL A 877 -14.91 -33.41 1.14
N GLN A 878 -13.87 -32.57 1.13
CA GLN A 878 -12.87 -32.54 2.20
C GLN A 878 -13.45 -32.00 3.52
N GLU A 879 -14.32 -31.00 3.48
CA GLU A 879 -15.03 -30.50 4.68
C GLU A 879 -15.91 -31.59 5.31
N GLU A 880 -16.67 -32.34 4.52
CA GLU A 880 -17.51 -33.43 5.04
C GLU A 880 -16.68 -34.58 5.62
N ARG A 881 -15.50 -34.88 5.05
CA ARG A 881 -14.54 -35.84 5.63
C ARG A 881 -14.00 -35.35 6.98
N ASN A 882 -13.64 -34.08 7.09
CA ASN A 882 -13.17 -33.50 8.35
C ASN A 882 -14.27 -33.53 9.43
N ARG A 883 -15.53 -33.26 9.04
CA ARG A 883 -16.70 -33.36 9.94
C ARG A 883 -16.92 -34.79 10.43
N LEU A 884 -16.74 -35.80 9.57
CA LEU A 884 -16.83 -37.21 9.96
C LEU A 884 -15.77 -37.55 11.02
N THR A 885 -14.51 -37.22 10.79
CA THR A 885 -13.42 -37.48 11.75
C THR A 885 -13.65 -36.80 13.10
N GLN A 886 -14.16 -35.57 13.11
CA GLN A 886 -14.51 -34.86 14.36
C GLN A 886 -15.66 -35.55 15.11
N ALA A 887 -16.70 -35.99 14.38
CA ALA A 887 -17.83 -36.71 14.98
C ALA A 887 -17.41 -38.07 15.57
N GLU A 888 -16.56 -38.82 14.87
CA GLU A 888 -15.98 -40.10 15.36
C GLU A 888 -15.16 -39.89 16.63
N THR A 889 -14.29 -38.87 16.64
CA THR A 889 -13.47 -38.51 17.81
C THR A 889 -14.35 -38.15 19.02
N ARG A 890 -15.42 -37.37 18.79
CA ARG A 890 -16.41 -37.03 19.82
C ARG A 890 -17.12 -38.28 20.35
N ALA A 891 -17.56 -39.18 19.49
CA ALA A 891 -18.24 -40.42 19.89
C ALA A 891 -17.33 -41.34 20.72
N VAL A 892 -16.04 -41.44 20.39
CA VAL A 892 -15.05 -42.17 21.20
C VAL A 892 -14.93 -41.55 22.60
N GLY A 893 -14.78 -40.23 22.70
CA GLY A 893 -14.70 -39.53 23.98
C GLY A 893 -15.97 -39.69 24.83
N LEU A 894 -17.16 -39.64 24.22
CA LEU A 894 -18.43 -39.87 24.90
C LEU A 894 -18.54 -41.31 25.44
N ARG A 895 -18.17 -42.33 24.64
CA ARG A 895 -18.16 -43.74 25.08
C ARG A 895 -17.22 -43.99 26.25
N GLU A 896 -16.04 -43.35 26.24
CA GLU A 896 -15.08 -43.46 27.33
C GLU A 896 -15.60 -42.82 28.62
N ARG A 897 -16.27 -41.67 28.50
CA ARG A 897 -16.88 -40.93 29.62
C ARG A 897 -18.10 -41.63 30.21
N ILE A 898 -18.92 -42.28 29.39
CA ILE A 898 -20.03 -43.14 29.86
C ILE A 898 -19.47 -44.36 30.61
N ARG A 899 -18.36 -44.95 30.14
CA ARG A 899 -17.73 -46.10 30.80
C ARG A 899 -17.18 -45.73 32.18
N THR A 900 -16.57 -44.56 32.34
CA THR A 900 -16.02 -44.11 33.64
C THR A 900 -17.09 -43.70 34.66
N LEU A 901 -18.31 -43.37 34.22
CA LEU A 901 -19.46 -43.13 35.12
C LEU A 901 -20.13 -44.41 35.64
N GLY A 902 -19.80 -45.57 35.07
CA GLY A 902 -20.36 -46.89 35.45
C GLY A 902 -19.50 -47.71 36.40
N SER A 903 -18.34 -47.20 36.81
CA SER A 903 -17.37 -47.78 37.76
C SER A 903 -17.24 -46.89 38.99
#